data_AF-A0A4Q4UW73-F1
#
_entry.id   AF-A0A4Q4UW73-F1
#
_cell.length_a   1.000
_cell.length_b   1.000
_cell.length_c   1.000
_cell.angle_alpha   90.00
_cell.angle_beta   90.00
_cell.angle_gamma   90.00
#
_symmetry.space_group_name_H-M   'P 1'
#
loop_
_entity.id
_entity.type
_entity.pdbx_description
1 polymer ?
#
loop_
_entity_poly.entity_id
_entity_poly.type
_entity_poly.pdbx_seq_one_letter_code
_entity_poly.pdbx_strand_id
1 'polypeptide(L)'
;MLTVRDVVRIAPNELVFVTPQALADLYGSHNKNLELFPKTQINNHGNDEHGGIIWEWDPVRHRKVAKQLSPAFSGRALRAKEPTLHRYIDLFVERMKALGGGAHGPPYLSLLSDFNKAVVVIQMSWRFPLLSPLKYLFLLFKAMRPHSHIRDHSRQQLEQRIRRKGAVEHLDFFEQLIPEDREPPKDRKEMRHLEQVAGQLLVAGYEPPAMWFYFTIYHLLKEPVILKTLTEEIRTAFESYSDITSGAAASLPYLTACLKESLRVMPNVLTGMPVVSPGAVVDGTFIPKGVICQSSPFALARSPRNFYEPLHFRPERWLPEEHPLYDTRFADDNRKGFHPFSQGPRMCAGKEIAWWQSRVFIAKVLWTFDLEMVSGHQINMDRDLKGWGLYDKPELPSFQRAIQQGDDGRPRLVDDAAIPSLPSGFVLVKTSAVALNPTDHKIVKNFPIPGAYVGTDFSGTVVRAADDVDSDALKPGTMVSGAAFGFAPVHRQANGAFAEYVRAPADLLLRVPPSSPDKDTIGPLEAATLSTSIATCLLALWSPDALGLPGTPDSPDVSDKPVPVLVYGGSTATGTIAVQLLRLSGYDPIATCSLRNFELVRGRGASAVFEYSAPNVAAEIKARTGGRLKYVLDCISDADSVAICYGAIQRAGGRYVSLERVPDELLAKRRAVRPTFVLAAEVSGAEIRLGQEGYDRPASREKHELAVRCMDMFQRLLDAGRLRAHPIEVLEGGLQGVMRGLDILAAGGVSGKKLVAAVD
;
A
#
# COMPACT_ATOMS: atom_id res chain seq x y z
N MET A 1 4.53 47.37 4.65
CA MET A 1 5.18 46.93 5.91
C MET A 1 5.01 45.43 5.98
N LEU A 2 6.08 44.65 5.83
CA LEU A 2 6.02 43.19 5.97
C LEU A 2 5.72 42.84 7.44
N THR A 3 4.74 41.98 7.69
CA THR A 3 4.53 41.45 9.03
C THR A 3 5.49 40.29 9.28
N VAL A 4 5.75 39.94 10.54
CA VAL A 4 6.53 38.74 10.94
C VAL A 4 5.95 37.42 10.33
N ARG A 5 4.76 37.48 9.72
CA ARG A 5 4.08 36.36 9.05
C ARG A 5 4.42 36.21 7.55
N ASP A 6 5.05 37.21 6.91
CA ASP A 6 5.28 37.25 5.44
C ASP A 6 6.72 36.88 5.05
N VAL A 7 7.63 36.97 6.02
CA VAL A 7 9.03 36.59 5.91
C VAL A 7 9.40 35.75 7.11
N VAL A 8 9.90 34.54 6.87
CA VAL A 8 10.29 33.60 7.91
C VAL A 8 11.80 33.39 7.87
N ARG A 9 12.47 33.59 9.00
CA ARG A 9 13.87 33.22 9.16
C ARG A 9 13.95 31.73 9.50
N ILE A 10 14.52 30.92 8.61
CA ILE A 10 14.61 29.46 8.77
C ILE A 10 16.00 28.96 9.17
N ALA A 11 17.01 29.82 9.02
CA ALA A 11 18.37 29.59 9.49
C ALA A 11 18.99 30.94 9.89
N PRO A 12 20.14 30.98 10.59
CA PRO A 12 20.74 32.22 11.07
C PRO A 12 20.86 33.31 9.99
N ASN A 13 21.20 32.94 8.76
CA ASN A 13 21.39 33.84 7.61
C ASN A 13 20.47 33.53 6.41
N GLU A 14 19.30 32.93 6.63
CA GLU A 14 18.37 32.53 5.55
C GLU A 14 16.93 32.96 5.82
N LEU A 15 16.31 33.59 4.82
CA LEU A 15 14.95 34.11 4.82
C LEU A 15 14.10 33.44 3.74
N VAL A 16 12.86 33.09 4.08
CA VAL A 16 11.83 32.60 3.16
C VAL A 16 10.73 33.64 3.06
N PHE A 17 10.39 34.04 1.84
CA PHE A 17 9.33 34.98 1.54
C PHE A 17 8.10 34.23 1.01
N VAL A 18 6.91 34.66 1.44
CA VAL A 18 5.63 34.06 1.03
C VAL A 18 4.70 35.08 0.36
N THR A 19 5.28 36.07 -0.33
CA THR A 19 4.54 37.08 -1.09
C THR A 19 4.87 37.03 -2.60
N PRO A 20 3.89 37.29 -3.47
CA PRO A 20 4.10 37.32 -4.93
C PRO A 20 5.14 38.36 -5.36
N GLN A 21 5.16 39.52 -4.71
CA GLN A 21 6.13 40.57 -5.00
C GLN A 21 7.56 40.13 -4.70
N ALA A 22 7.80 39.44 -3.57
CA ALA A 22 9.13 38.92 -3.27
C ALA A 22 9.61 37.89 -4.28
N LEU A 23 8.73 37.01 -4.78
CA LEU A 23 9.07 36.10 -5.88
C LEU A 23 9.52 36.90 -7.11
N ALA A 24 8.79 37.96 -7.43
CA ALA A 24 9.12 38.84 -8.55
C ALA A 24 10.49 39.49 -8.39
N ASP A 25 10.76 40.07 -7.23
CA ASP A 25 12.00 40.75 -6.89
C ASP A 25 13.19 39.79 -6.86
N LEU A 26 13.03 38.59 -6.31
CA LEU A 26 14.13 37.62 -6.16
C LEU A 26 14.52 36.96 -7.49
N TYR A 27 13.55 36.56 -8.31
CA TYR A 27 13.83 35.76 -9.51
C TYR A 27 13.67 36.52 -10.83
N GLY A 28 12.90 37.61 -10.84
CA GLY A 28 12.71 38.44 -12.03
C GLY A 28 13.80 39.51 -12.21
N SER A 29 14.40 39.98 -11.11
CA SER A 29 15.39 41.06 -11.13
C SER A 29 16.67 40.68 -11.87
N HIS A 30 16.98 41.39 -12.96
CA HIS A 30 18.18 41.14 -13.76
C HIS A 30 18.75 42.41 -14.42
N ASN A 31 20.05 42.41 -14.71
CA ASN A 31 20.70 43.41 -15.56
C ASN A 31 21.25 42.73 -16.82
N LYS A 32 20.79 43.13 -18.01
CA LYS A 32 21.17 42.51 -19.30
C LYS A 32 21.05 40.97 -19.28
N ASN A 33 19.98 40.40 -18.71
CA ASN A 33 19.76 38.96 -18.51
C ASN A 33 20.78 38.25 -17.60
N LEU A 34 21.44 38.99 -16.71
CA LEU A 34 22.20 38.43 -15.59
C LEU A 34 21.40 38.66 -14.31
N GLU A 35 21.13 37.60 -13.55
CA GLU A 35 20.38 37.70 -12.32
C GLU A 35 21.04 38.67 -11.31
N LEU A 36 20.22 39.52 -10.68
CA LEU A 36 20.70 40.42 -9.62
C LEU A 36 20.91 39.69 -8.30
N PHE A 37 20.12 38.64 -8.05
CA PHE A 37 20.25 37.74 -6.91
C PHE A 37 20.89 36.43 -7.38
N PRO A 38 22.22 36.27 -7.29
CA PRO A 38 22.90 35.05 -7.75
C PRO A 38 22.49 33.83 -6.91
N LYS A 39 22.45 32.66 -7.54
CA LYS A 39 22.15 31.39 -6.87
C LYS A 39 23.19 31.10 -5.78
N THR A 40 22.78 30.51 -4.66
CA THR A 40 23.71 30.05 -3.63
C THR A 40 24.58 28.89 -4.11
N GLN A 41 25.73 28.69 -3.47
CA GLN A 41 26.55 27.50 -3.65
C GLN A 41 26.02 26.28 -2.88
N ILE A 42 24.87 26.39 -2.19
CA ILE A 42 24.29 25.34 -1.34
C ILE A 42 23.85 24.09 -2.13
N ASN A 43 23.80 24.20 -3.45
CA ASN A 43 23.47 23.14 -4.39
C ASN A 43 24.59 22.92 -5.42
N ASN A 44 25.80 23.44 -5.16
CA ASN A 44 26.92 23.21 -6.05
C ASN A 44 27.58 21.86 -5.74
N HIS A 45 27.31 20.87 -6.59
CA HIS A 45 27.91 19.54 -6.51
C HIS A 45 29.04 19.33 -7.53
N GLY A 46 29.38 20.36 -8.31
CA GLY A 46 30.46 20.35 -9.30
C GLY A 46 31.72 21.01 -8.76
N ASN A 47 32.82 20.25 -8.68
CA ASN A 47 34.15 20.75 -8.29
C ASN A 47 34.97 21.26 -9.50
N ASP A 48 34.38 21.39 -10.69
CA ASP A 48 35.08 21.81 -11.90
C ASP A 48 34.51 23.09 -12.52
N GLU A 49 35.39 23.88 -13.12
CA GLU A 49 35.10 25.12 -13.87
C GLU A 49 34.21 24.92 -15.12
N HIS A 50 33.63 23.73 -15.30
CA HIS A 50 32.97 23.25 -16.52
C HIS A 50 31.52 22.76 -16.24
N GLY A 51 30.87 23.27 -15.20
CA GLY A 51 29.57 22.81 -14.68
C GLY A 51 28.38 22.82 -15.66
N GLY A 52 27.31 22.08 -15.32
CA GLY A 52 26.04 22.01 -16.06
C GLY A 52 25.02 23.12 -15.75
N ILE A 53 23.88 23.16 -16.46
CA ILE A 53 22.86 24.22 -16.38
C ILE A 53 22.18 24.33 -14.99
N ILE A 54 21.92 23.21 -14.31
CA ILE A 54 21.21 23.23 -13.01
C ILE A 54 22.12 23.72 -11.88
N TRP A 55 23.39 23.29 -11.85
CA TRP A 55 24.30 23.53 -10.72
C TRP A 55 25.14 24.81 -10.85
N GLU A 56 25.23 25.40 -12.04
CA GLU A 56 26.03 26.60 -12.27
C GLU A 56 25.48 27.80 -11.47
N TRP A 57 26.30 28.32 -10.56
CA TRP A 57 25.93 29.40 -9.64
C TRP A 57 26.38 30.76 -10.14
N ASP A 58 27.40 30.81 -11.01
CA ASP A 58 27.87 32.05 -11.64
C ASP A 58 26.89 32.50 -12.76
N PRO A 59 26.32 33.71 -12.67
CA PRO A 59 25.35 34.21 -13.66
C PRO A 59 25.87 34.24 -15.11
N VAL A 60 27.16 34.56 -15.29
CA VAL A 60 27.76 34.70 -16.62
C VAL A 60 27.97 33.33 -17.25
N ARG A 61 28.48 32.37 -16.48
CA ARG A 61 28.64 30.97 -16.92
C ARG A 61 27.29 30.31 -17.18
N HIS A 62 26.33 30.49 -16.28
CA HIS A 62 24.98 29.95 -16.45
C HIS A 62 24.36 30.45 -17.76
N ARG A 63 24.44 31.76 -18.04
CA ARG A 63 23.96 32.35 -19.28
C ARG A 63 24.63 31.74 -20.52
N LYS A 64 25.94 31.46 -20.45
CA LYS A 64 26.67 30.83 -21.56
C LYS A 64 26.13 29.43 -21.87
N VAL A 65 25.94 28.61 -20.83
CA VAL A 65 25.40 27.25 -20.95
C VAL A 65 23.94 27.27 -21.43
N ALA A 66 23.11 28.14 -20.83
CA ALA A 66 21.71 28.32 -21.25
C ALA A 66 21.59 28.76 -22.71
N LYS A 67 22.47 29.65 -23.18
CA LYS A 67 22.50 30.06 -24.60
C LYS A 67 22.83 28.89 -25.53
N GLN A 68 23.76 28.01 -25.14
CA GLN A 68 24.11 26.81 -25.90
C GLN A 68 22.95 25.82 -25.98
N LEU A 69 22.17 25.69 -24.91
CA LEU A 69 21.02 24.78 -24.84
C LEU A 69 19.75 25.33 -25.48
N SER A 70 19.59 26.66 -25.51
CA SER A 70 18.34 27.31 -25.93
C SER A 70 17.78 26.87 -27.31
N PRO A 71 18.59 26.58 -28.34
CA PRO A 71 18.05 26.12 -29.62
C PRO A 71 17.27 24.80 -29.47
N ALA A 72 17.67 23.94 -28.53
CA ALA A 72 17.12 22.59 -28.35
C ALA A 72 15.68 22.61 -27.83
N PHE A 73 15.30 23.75 -27.25
CA PHE A 73 13.97 24.05 -26.72
C PHE A 73 13.19 25.04 -27.60
N SER A 74 13.69 25.36 -28.80
CA SER A 74 12.94 26.20 -29.74
C SER A 74 11.67 25.50 -30.23
N GLY A 75 10.62 26.26 -30.55
CA GLY A 75 9.36 25.68 -31.03
C GLY A 75 9.52 24.79 -32.28
N ARG A 76 10.49 25.09 -33.16
CA ARG A 76 10.84 24.22 -34.30
C ARG A 76 11.44 22.89 -33.83
N ALA A 77 12.38 22.94 -32.88
CA ALA A 77 13.04 21.75 -32.35
C ALA A 77 12.08 20.85 -31.56
N LEU A 78 11.13 21.45 -30.83
CA LEU A 78 10.11 20.71 -30.11
C LEU A 78 9.10 20.05 -31.06
N ARG A 79 8.62 20.74 -32.11
CA ARG A 79 7.74 20.12 -33.13
C ARG A 79 8.38 18.90 -33.79
N ALA A 80 9.68 18.98 -34.09
CA ALA A 80 10.41 17.84 -34.64
C ALA A 80 10.52 16.63 -33.68
N LYS A 81 10.25 16.81 -32.38
CA LYS A 81 10.25 15.76 -31.36
C LYS A 81 8.85 15.20 -31.06
N GLU A 82 7.80 15.82 -31.59
CA GLU A 82 6.40 15.44 -31.32
C GLU A 82 6.07 13.98 -31.72
N PRO A 83 6.54 13.43 -32.85
CA PRO A 83 6.30 12.02 -33.17
C PRO A 83 6.86 11.05 -32.11
N THR A 84 8.04 11.36 -31.56
CA THR A 84 8.66 10.58 -30.48
C THR A 84 7.81 10.66 -29.21
N LEU A 85 7.28 11.85 -28.89
CA LEU A 85 6.38 12.03 -27.76
C LEU A 85 5.14 11.13 -27.89
N HIS A 86 4.48 11.14 -29.06
CA HIS A 86 3.33 10.28 -29.31
C HIS A 86 3.66 8.80 -29.15
N ARG A 87 4.76 8.32 -29.74
CA ARG A 87 5.19 6.92 -29.64
C ARG A 87 5.25 6.43 -28.19
N TYR A 88 5.80 7.21 -27.26
CA TYR A 88 5.91 6.80 -25.86
C TYR A 88 4.59 6.92 -25.09
N ILE A 89 3.75 7.92 -25.38
CA ILE A 89 2.41 8.03 -24.78
C ILE A 89 1.51 6.89 -25.27
N ASP A 90 1.60 6.54 -26.55
CA ASP A 90 0.81 5.47 -27.16
C ASP A 90 1.23 4.11 -26.60
N LEU A 91 2.54 3.89 -26.44
CA LEU A 91 3.06 2.71 -25.73
C LEU A 91 2.54 2.64 -24.29
N PHE A 92 2.47 3.76 -23.57
CA PHE A 92 1.90 3.78 -22.22
C PHE A 92 0.42 3.38 -22.24
N VAL A 93 -0.38 3.95 -23.14
CA VAL A 93 -1.80 3.62 -23.30
C VAL A 93 -1.99 2.14 -23.67
N GLU A 94 -1.18 1.60 -24.58
CA GLU A 94 -1.20 0.18 -24.95
C GLU A 94 -0.85 -0.73 -23.77
N ARG A 95 0.17 -0.36 -22.97
CA ARG A 95 0.54 -1.12 -21.77
C ARG A 95 -0.56 -1.08 -20.71
N MET A 96 -1.23 0.05 -20.54
CA MET A 96 -2.40 0.16 -19.66
C MET A 96 -3.57 -0.70 -20.13
N LYS A 97 -3.80 -0.84 -21.46
CA LYS A 97 -4.80 -1.77 -22.00
C LYS A 97 -4.45 -3.24 -21.72
N ALA A 98 -3.15 -3.57 -21.72
CA ALA A 98 -2.66 -4.94 -21.58
C ALA A 98 -2.43 -5.41 -20.13
N LEU A 99 -2.52 -4.52 -19.13
CA LEU A 99 -2.14 -4.82 -17.74
C LEU A 99 -3.26 -4.56 -16.74
N GLY A 100 -3.43 -5.50 -15.81
CA GLY A 100 -3.87 -5.23 -14.44
C GLY A 100 -2.72 -5.49 -13.47
N GLY A 101 -2.25 -4.46 -12.76
CA GLY A 101 -1.52 -4.55 -11.50
C GLY A 101 -0.21 -5.34 -11.46
N GLY A 102 0.89 -4.71 -11.88
CA GLY A 102 2.24 -5.21 -11.57
C GLY A 102 3.31 -4.20 -11.96
N ALA A 103 3.54 -3.18 -11.13
CA ALA A 103 4.57 -2.19 -11.38
C ALA A 103 5.77 -2.41 -10.46
N HIS A 104 6.83 -3.02 -10.98
CA HIS A 104 8.18 -2.73 -10.50
C HIS A 104 8.59 -1.38 -11.09
N GLY A 105 8.68 -0.35 -10.24
CA GLY A 105 9.23 0.94 -10.66
C GLY A 105 10.68 0.75 -11.16
N PRO A 106 11.14 1.54 -12.15
CA PRO A 106 12.51 1.42 -12.64
C PRO A 106 13.51 1.64 -11.48
N PRO A 107 14.60 0.84 -11.38
CA PRO A 107 15.58 0.90 -10.28
C PRO A 107 16.21 2.29 -10.06
N TYR A 108 16.12 3.17 -11.05
CA TYR A 108 16.63 4.53 -11.00
C TYR A 108 15.85 5.45 -10.04
N LEU A 109 14.56 5.18 -9.80
CA LEU A 109 13.71 6.01 -8.93
C LEU A 109 14.17 5.99 -7.46
N SER A 110 14.47 4.81 -6.93
CA SER A 110 14.97 4.67 -5.56
C SER A 110 16.32 5.35 -5.39
N LEU A 111 17.21 5.24 -6.40
CA LEU A 111 18.50 5.93 -6.43
C LEU A 111 18.35 7.46 -6.43
N LEU A 112 17.37 8.01 -7.15
CA LEU A 112 17.08 9.45 -7.17
C LEU A 112 16.51 9.94 -5.83
N SER A 113 15.56 9.21 -5.24
CA SER A 113 14.98 9.55 -3.93
C SER A 113 16.07 9.54 -2.84
N ASP A 114 16.92 8.52 -2.82
CA ASP A 114 18.03 8.44 -1.86
C ASP A 114 19.08 9.54 -2.09
N PHE A 115 19.37 9.89 -3.35
CA PHE A 115 20.24 11.03 -3.67
C PHE A 115 19.65 12.36 -3.17
N ASN A 116 18.36 12.62 -3.40
CA ASN A 116 17.69 13.84 -2.92
C ASN A 116 17.73 13.94 -1.40
N LYS A 117 17.46 12.85 -0.67
CA LYS A 117 17.59 12.80 0.80
C LYS A 117 19.00 13.15 1.26
N ALA A 118 20.02 12.60 0.60
CA ALA A 118 21.42 12.91 0.91
C ALA A 118 21.75 14.39 0.66
N VAL A 119 21.27 14.98 -0.44
CA VAL A 119 21.43 16.42 -0.73
C VAL A 119 20.79 17.27 0.36
N VAL A 120 19.59 16.93 0.83
CA VAL A 120 18.93 17.66 1.93
C VAL A 120 19.77 17.63 3.21
N VAL A 121 20.31 16.45 3.58
CA VAL A 121 21.19 16.33 4.76
C VAL A 121 22.46 17.18 4.61
N ILE A 122 23.07 17.21 3.42
CA ILE A 122 24.24 18.05 3.12
C ILE A 122 23.87 19.54 3.25
N GLN A 123 22.75 19.97 2.66
CA GLN A 123 22.29 21.36 2.77
C GLN A 123 22.03 21.75 4.24
N MET A 124 21.41 20.87 5.04
CA MET A 124 21.20 21.13 6.47
C MET A 124 22.51 21.31 7.22
N SER A 125 23.56 20.55 6.86
CA SER A 125 24.88 20.72 7.47
C SER A 125 25.53 22.07 7.18
N TRP A 126 25.22 22.66 6.01
CA TRP A 126 25.68 24.00 5.63
C TRP A 126 24.87 25.10 6.33
N ARG A 127 23.57 24.87 6.56
CA ARG A 127 22.69 25.78 7.32
C ARG A 127 23.00 25.80 8.82
N PHE A 128 23.43 24.68 9.37
CA PHE A 128 23.74 24.51 10.80
C PHE A 128 25.16 23.93 10.99
N PRO A 129 26.21 24.77 10.88
CA PRO A 129 27.60 24.30 10.91
C PRO A 129 27.98 23.52 12.17
N LEU A 130 27.37 23.85 13.32
CA LEU A 130 27.58 23.14 14.59
C LEU A 130 27.07 21.69 14.55
N LEU A 131 26.05 21.40 13.73
CA LEU A 131 25.51 20.05 13.53
C LEU A 131 26.17 19.32 12.35
N SER A 132 27.11 19.97 11.64
CA SER A 132 27.78 19.42 10.47
C SER A 132 28.45 18.06 10.71
N PRO A 133 29.05 17.75 11.88
CA PRO A 133 29.59 16.41 12.14
C PRO A 133 28.55 15.28 12.05
N LEU A 134 27.27 15.54 12.38
CA LEU A 134 26.21 14.53 12.34
C LEU A 134 25.92 14.02 10.93
N LYS A 135 26.18 14.82 9.89
CA LYS A 135 25.94 14.39 8.50
C LYS A 135 26.72 13.14 8.13
N TYR A 136 27.89 12.93 8.71
CA TYR A 136 28.72 11.75 8.43
C TYR A 136 28.04 10.47 8.94
N LEU A 137 27.36 10.54 10.09
CA LEU A 137 26.55 9.43 10.61
C LEU A 137 25.41 9.07 9.64
N PHE A 138 24.72 10.06 9.06
CA PHE A 138 23.64 9.84 8.10
C PHE A 138 24.13 9.41 6.70
N LEU A 139 25.25 9.95 6.22
CA LEU A 139 25.79 9.68 4.88
C LEU A 139 26.52 8.33 4.80
N LEU A 140 27.11 7.85 5.91
CA LEU A 140 27.80 6.54 5.99
C LEU A 140 26.91 5.34 5.63
N PHE A 141 25.59 5.43 5.89
CA PHE A 141 24.66 4.30 5.68
C PHE A 141 23.93 4.29 4.32
N LYS A 142 23.92 5.40 3.54
CA LYS A 142 23.09 5.48 2.32
C LYS A 142 23.73 6.12 1.07
N ALA A 143 24.74 7.00 1.19
CA ALA A 143 24.96 8.00 0.14
C ALA A 143 26.20 7.83 -0.77
N MET A 144 27.11 6.88 -0.52
CA MET A 144 28.35 6.79 -1.34
C MET A 144 28.24 5.94 -2.61
N ARG A 145 27.26 5.02 -2.71
CA ARG A 145 27.07 4.15 -3.88
C ARG A 145 26.27 4.76 -5.04
N PRO A 146 25.21 5.57 -4.84
CA PRO A 146 24.37 6.07 -5.95
C PRO A 146 25.09 7.00 -6.93
N HIS A 147 26.02 7.84 -6.45
CA HIS A 147 26.62 8.90 -7.26
C HIS A 147 27.58 8.39 -8.36
N SER A 148 28.26 7.25 -8.15
CA SER A 148 29.07 6.61 -9.20
C SER A 148 28.18 6.01 -10.28
N HIS A 149 27.09 5.33 -9.90
CA HIS A 149 26.19 4.69 -10.86
C HIS A 149 25.47 5.68 -11.80
N ILE A 150 24.95 6.80 -11.28
CA ILE A 150 24.30 7.82 -12.12
C ILE A 150 25.29 8.42 -13.11
N ARG A 151 26.52 8.67 -12.66
CA ARG A 151 27.59 9.23 -13.51
C ARG A 151 28.03 8.24 -14.57
N ASP A 152 28.28 6.99 -14.19
CA ASP A 152 28.74 5.95 -15.12
C ASP A 152 27.66 5.64 -16.16
N HIS A 153 26.38 5.63 -15.76
CA HIS A 153 25.27 5.48 -16.69
C HIS A 153 25.14 6.67 -17.65
N SER A 154 25.20 7.91 -17.14
CA SER A 154 25.14 9.12 -17.97
C SER A 154 26.28 9.16 -18.99
N ARG A 155 27.48 8.73 -18.57
CA ARG A 155 28.64 8.58 -19.44
C ARG A 155 28.42 7.52 -20.51
N GLN A 156 27.92 6.34 -20.15
CA GLN A 156 27.60 5.29 -21.13
C GLN A 156 26.57 5.74 -22.16
N GLN A 157 25.51 6.43 -21.73
CA GLN A 157 24.49 6.99 -22.63
C GLN A 157 25.08 8.02 -23.59
N LEU A 158 25.91 8.94 -23.07
CA LEU A 158 26.58 9.94 -23.90
C LEU A 158 27.56 9.31 -24.90
N GLU A 159 28.38 8.35 -24.46
CA GLU A 159 29.31 7.63 -25.33
C GLU A 159 28.57 6.85 -26.43
N GLN A 160 27.47 6.18 -26.11
CA GLN A 160 26.61 5.52 -27.10
C GLN A 160 26.01 6.53 -28.07
N ARG A 161 25.55 7.67 -27.58
CA ARG A 161 24.98 8.73 -28.42
C ARG A 161 26.01 9.33 -29.38
N ILE A 162 27.23 9.58 -28.92
CA ILE A 162 28.34 10.05 -29.76
C ILE A 162 28.67 9.02 -30.84
N ARG A 163 28.68 7.72 -30.51
CA ARG A 163 28.88 6.65 -31.51
C ARG A 163 27.80 6.60 -32.58
N ARG A 164 26.57 7.00 -32.26
CA ARG A 164 25.41 7.04 -33.17
C ARG A 164 25.22 8.39 -33.88
N LYS A 165 26.20 9.29 -33.79
CA LYS A 165 26.14 10.61 -34.45
C LYS A 165 25.89 10.46 -35.96
N GLY A 166 24.92 11.20 -36.50
CA GLY A 166 24.46 11.08 -37.90
C GLY A 166 23.54 9.89 -38.18
N ALA A 167 23.26 9.03 -37.19
CA ALA A 167 22.43 7.82 -37.32
C ALA A 167 21.42 7.67 -36.17
N VAL A 168 20.85 8.79 -35.70
CA VAL A 168 19.80 8.76 -34.68
C VAL A 168 18.45 8.39 -35.28
N GLU A 169 17.73 7.48 -34.62
CA GLU A 169 16.38 7.04 -35.02
C GLU A 169 15.37 8.20 -34.92
N HIS A 170 15.58 9.13 -33.98
CA HIS A 170 14.75 10.30 -33.78
C HIS A 170 15.57 11.47 -33.23
N LEU A 171 15.10 12.70 -33.45
CA LEU A 171 15.76 13.90 -32.99
C LEU A 171 15.75 13.98 -31.45
N ASP A 172 16.91 14.14 -30.81
CA ASP A 172 17.02 14.34 -29.37
C ASP A 172 17.52 15.75 -28.99
N PHE A 173 17.74 15.99 -27.69
CA PHE A 173 18.27 17.27 -27.20
C PHE A 173 19.77 17.43 -27.49
N PHE A 174 20.48 16.32 -27.72
CA PHE A 174 21.93 16.31 -27.94
C PHE A 174 22.32 16.60 -29.37
N GLU A 175 21.43 16.40 -30.34
CA GLU A 175 21.67 16.73 -31.75
C GLU A 175 22.07 18.21 -31.94
N GLN A 176 21.64 19.10 -31.03
CA GLN A 176 21.98 20.52 -31.12
C GLN A 176 23.20 20.91 -30.31
N LEU A 177 23.62 20.06 -29.37
CA LEU A 177 24.85 20.22 -28.61
C LEU A 177 26.04 19.61 -29.37
N ILE A 178 25.79 18.52 -30.10
CA ILE A 178 26.75 17.76 -30.89
C ILE A 178 26.13 17.51 -32.29
N PRO A 179 25.96 18.55 -33.13
CA PRO A 179 25.41 18.40 -34.46
C PRO A 179 26.33 17.59 -35.37
N GLU A 180 25.76 17.01 -36.43
CA GLU A 180 26.46 16.14 -37.39
C GLU A 180 27.78 16.72 -37.92
N ASP A 181 27.80 18.03 -38.19
CA ASP A 181 28.91 18.78 -38.76
C ASP A 181 30.00 19.19 -37.75
N ARG A 182 29.75 19.08 -36.44
CA ARG A 182 30.70 19.46 -35.38
C ARG A 182 31.50 18.27 -34.89
N GLU A 183 32.84 18.34 -34.89
CA GLU A 183 33.67 17.26 -34.33
C GLU A 183 33.23 16.85 -32.91
N PRO A 184 33.20 15.54 -32.59
CA PRO A 184 32.91 15.09 -31.23
C PRO A 184 33.89 15.69 -30.21
N PRO A 185 33.47 15.93 -28.97
CA PRO A 185 34.35 16.44 -27.92
C PRO A 185 35.55 15.52 -27.72
N LYS A 186 36.76 16.03 -27.92
CA LYS A 186 38.02 15.29 -27.69
C LYS A 186 38.61 15.58 -26.31
N ASP A 187 38.24 16.71 -25.71
CA ASP A 187 38.71 17.12 -24.40
C ASP A 187 37.87 16.51 -23.26
N ARG A 188 38.57 16.07 -22.21
CA ARG A 188 37.95 15.43 -21.05
C ARG A 188 37.01 16.38 -20.30
N LYS A 189 37.27 17.69 -20.34
CA LYS A 189 36.44 18.69 -19.65
C LYS A 189 35.15 18.96 -20.42
N GLU A 190 35.23 19.07 -21.74
CA GLU A 190 34.03 19.20 -22.59
C GLU A 190 33.14 17.95 -22.49
N MET A 191 33.73 16.75 -22.47
CA MET A 191 32.99 15.50 -22.21
C MET A 191 32.27 15.52 -20.87
N ARG A 192 32.96 15.90 -19.79
CA ARG A 192 32.34 16.01 -18.45
C ARG A 192 31.20 17.02 -18.40
N HIS A 193 31.35 18.15 -19.08
CA HIS A 193 30.29 19.15 -19.17
C HIS A 193 29.02 18.56 -19.81
N LEU A 194 29.17 17.86 -20.94
CA LEU A 194 28.07 17.22 -21.63
C LEU A 194 27.44 16.08 -20.82
N GLU A 195 28.23 15.30 -20.09
CA GLU A 195 27.73 14.28 -19.15
C GLU A 195 26.84 14.91 -18.06
N GLN A 196 27.27 16.03 -17.48
CA GLN A 196 26.50 16.74 -16.46
C GLN A 196 25.19 17.30 -17.04
N VAL A 197 25.25 17.93 -18.22
CA VAL A 197 24.05 18.44 -18.91
C VAL A 197 23.08 17.30 -19.24
N ALA A 198 23.58 16.13 -19.69
CA ALA A 198 22.76 14.96 -19.99
C ALA A 198 21.99 14.46 -18.77
N GLY A 199 22.71 14.23 -17.67
CA GLY A 199 22.10 13.76 -16.42
C GLY A 199 21.08 14.76 -15.88
N GLN A 200 21.37 16.06 -15.97
CA GLN A 200 20.44 17.11 -15.54
C GLN A 200 19.16 17.17 -16.38
N LEU A 201 19.27 17.07 -17.71
CA LEU A 201 18.11 17.05 -18.59
C LEU A 201 17.25 15.80 -18.39
N LEU A 202 17.87 14.65 -18.16
CA LEU A 202 17.17 13.39 -17.88
C LEU A 202 16.32 13.51 -16.61
N VAL A 203 16.92 13.95 -15.50
CA VAL A 203 16.22 14.08 -14.21
C VAL A 203 15.11 15.13 -14.31
N ALA A 204 15.41 16.30 -14.86
CA ALA A 204 14.44 17.39 -14.98
C ALA A 204 13.27 17.08 -15.94
N GLY A 205 13.50 16.25 -16.96
CA GLY A 205 12.51 15.85 -17.95
C GLY A 205 11.66 14.64 -17.56
N TYR A 206 11.99 13.95 -16.47
CA TYR A 206 11.31 12.72 -16.06
C TYR A 206 10.39 12.92 -14.85
N GLU A 207 10.97 13.28 -13.71
CA GLU A 207 10.24 13.24 -12.43
C GLU A 207 9.18 14.35 -12.31
N PRO A 208 9.45 15.63 -12.66
CA PRO A 208 8.43 16.67 -12.58
C PRO A 208 7.20 16.43 -13.47
N PRO A 209 7.33 16.04 -14.77
CA PRO A 209 6.17 15.67 -15.57
C PRO A 209 5.40 14.47 -15.00
N ALA A 210 6.09 13.42 -14.55
CA ALA A 210 5.43 12.24 -13.96
C ALA A 210 4.60 12.59 -12.73
N MET A 211 5.13 13.42 -11.83
CA MET A 211 4.40 13.92 -10.65
C MET A 211 3.21 14.79 -11.05
N TRP A 212 3.36 15.65 -12.05
CA TRP A 212 2.27 16.48 -12.55
C TRP A 212 1.13 15.63 -13.14
N PHE A 213 1.44 14.58 -13.91
CA PHE A 213 0.44 13.65 -14.43
C PHE A 213 -0.31 12.96 -13.27
N TYR A 214 0.46 12.47 -12.29
CA TYR A 214 -0.10 11.81 -11.12
C TYR A 214 -1.02 12.72 -10.32
N PHE A 215 -0.60 13.95 -9.99
CA PHE A 215 -1.41 14.89 -9.24
C PHE A 215 -2.65 15.34 -10.01
N THR A 216 -2.53 15.53 -11.32
CA THR A 216 -3.68 15.86 -12.16
C THR A 216 -4.73 14.75 -12.08
N ILE A 217 -4.34 13.49 -12.34
CA ILE A 217 -5.26 12.34 -12.28
C ILE A 217 -5.83 12.17 -10.87
N TYR A 218 -5.00 12.27 -9.82
CA TYR A 218 -5.45 12.15 -8.43
C TYR A 218 -6.52 13.19 -8.08
N HIS A 219 -6.31 14.46 -8.43
CA HIS A 219 -7.28 15.52 -8.13
C HIS A 219 -8.58 15.35 -8.93
N LEU A 220 -8.48 14.97 -10.21
CA LEU A 220 -9.66 14.66 -11.02
C LEU A 220 -10.48 13.52 -10.39
N LEU A 221 -9.84 12.44 -9.95
CA LEU A 221 -10.52 11.31 -9.31
C LEU A 221 -11.15 11.68 -7.95
N LYS A 222 -10.63 12.70 -7.26
CA LYS A 222 -11.23 13.25 -6.03
C LYS A 222 -12.39 14.20 -6.29
N GLU A 223 -12.52 14.72 -7.50
CA GLU A 223 -13.53 15.70 -7.90
C GLU A 223 -14.31 15.18 -9.12
N PRO A 224 -15.25 14.23 -8.94
CA PRO A 224 -15.91 13.52 -10.06
C PRO A 224 -16.59 14.43 -11.07
N VAL A 225 -17.13 15.57 -10.62
CA VAL A 225 -17.76 16.58 -11.48
C VAL A 225 -16.75 17.21 -12.44
N ILE A 226 -15.56 17.53 -11.94
CA ILE A 226 -14.47 18.11 -12.73
C ILE A 226 -13.91 17.07 -13.71
N LEU A 227 -13.73 15.83 -13.26
CA LEU A 227 -13.30 14.72 -14.13
C LEU A 227 -14.28 14.50 -15.28
N LYS A 228 -15.58 14.48 -14.99
CA LYS A 228 -16.62 14.34 -16.00
C LYS A 228 -16.57 15.49 -17.01
N THR A 229 -16.52 16.73 -16.52
CA THR A 229 -16.47 17.94 -17.36
C THR A 229 -15.25 17.96 -18.28
N LEU A 230 -14.06 17.63 -17.75
CA LEU A 230 -12.84 17.55 -18.54
C LEU A 230 -12.89 16.41 -19.58
N THR A 231 -13.40 15.26 -19.17
CA THR A 231 -13.57 14.11 -20.07
C THR A 231 -14.52 14.44 -21.22
N GLU A 232 -15.62 15.16 -20.95
CA GLU A 232 -16.55 15.64 -21.96
C GLU A 232 -15.89 16.65 -22.93
N GLU A 233 -15.14 17.65 -22.44
CA GLU A 233 -14.38 18.58 -23.30
C GLU A 233 -13.44 17.81 -24.24
N ILE A 234 -12.66 16.87 -23.70
CA ILE A 234 -11.70 16.08 -24.49
C ILE A 234 -12.43 15.20 -25.50
N ARG A 235 -13.44 14.44 -25.07
CA ARG A 235 -14.15 13.45 -25.92
C ARG A 235 -15.00 14.08 -27.03
N THR A 236 -15.36 15.35 -26.90
CA THR A 236 -16.10 16.09 -27.91
C THR A 236 -15.21 16.91 -28.84
N ALA A 237 -13.98 17.23 -28.42
CA ALA A 237 -13.07 18.07 -29.20
C ALA A 237 -12.32 17.35 -30.33
N PHE A 238 -12.25 16.01 -30.30
CA PHE A 238 -11.53 15.22 -31.29
C PHE A 238 -12.47 14.19 -31.93
N GLU A 239 -12.22 13.79 -33.17
CA GLU A 239 -12.96 12.69 -33.81
C GLU A 239 -12.20 11.37 -33.66
N SER A 240 -10.87 11.43 -33.71
CA SER A 240 -9.97 10.28 -33.60
C SER A 240 -8.85 10.50 -32.58
N TYR A 241 -8.32 9.40 -32.06
CA TYR A 241 -7.19 9.41 -31.13
C TYR A 241 -5.92 10.08 -31.72
N SER A 242 -5.75 10.00 -33.05
CA SER A 242 -4.65 10.64 -33.77
C SER A 242 -4.76 12.16 -33.87
N ASP A 243 -5.95 12.74 -33.69
CA ASP A 243 -6.15 14.20 -33.77
C ASP A 243 -5.65 14.93 -32.52
N ILE A 244 -5.36 14.19 -31.45
CA ILE A 244 -4.83 14.70 -30.19
C ILE A 244 -3.35 15.07 -30.34
N THR A 245 -3.08 16.16 -31.04
CA THR A 245 -1.74 16.74 -31.23
C THR A 245 -1.40 17.76 -30.14
N SER A 246 -0.13 18.15 -30.00
CA SER A 246 0.28 19.18 -29.04
C SER A 246 -0.40 20.53 -29.29
N GLY A 247 -0.61 20.88 -30.56
CA GLY A 247 -1.29 22.11 -30.97
C GLY A 247 -2.78 22.07 -30.67
N ALA A 248 -3.47 20.98 -31.03
CA ALA A 248 -4.90 20.85 -30.82
C ALA A 248 -5.26 20.67 -29.33
N ALA A 249 -4.46 19.94 -28.56
CA ALA A 249 -4.67 19.86 -27.11
C ALA A 249 -4.40 21.20 -26.40
N ALA A 250 -3.59 22.09 -26.97
CA ALA A 250 -3.34 23.42 -26.40
C ALA A 250 -4.53 24.39 -26.56
N SER A 251 -5.46 24.13 -27.48
CA SER A 251 -6.67 24.95 -27.64
C SER A 251 -7.79 24.59 -26.66
N LEU A 252 -7.63 23.54 -25.85
CA LEU A 252 -8.62 23.12 -24.85
C LEU A 252 -8.50 23.96 -23.56
N PRO A 253 -9.44 24.88 -23.28
CA PRO A 253 -9.34 25.78 -22.16
C PRO A 253 -9.45 25.06 -20.81
N TYR A 254 -10.37 24.11 -20.66
CA TYR A 254 -10.60 23.43 -19.38
C TYR A 254 -9.46 22.43 -19.06
N LEU A 255 -8.94 21.70 -20.04
CA LEU A 255 -7.71 20.91 -19.89
C LEU A 255 -6.54 21.76 -19.41
N THR A 256 -6.32 22.91 -20.04
CA THR A 256 -5.24 23.82 -19.63
C THR A 256 -5.48 24.36 -18.22
N ALA A 257 -6.73 24.64 -17.85
CA ALA A 257 -7.12 25.08 -16.53
C ALA A 257 -6.86 24.01 -15.46
N CYS A 258 -7.24 22.76 -15.70
CA CYS A 258 -6.98 21.62 -14.81
C CYS A 258 -5.48 21.42 -14.57
N LEU A 259 -4.67 21.50 -15.62
CA LEU A 259 -3.22 21.37 -15.53
C LEU A 259 -2.58 22.52 -14.74
N LYS A 260 -3.03 23.77 -14.94
CA LYS A 260 -2.59 24.92 -14.13
C LYS A 260 -2.96 24.75 -12.66
N GLU A 261 -4.19 24.30 -12.39
CA GLU A 261 -4.67 24.10 -11.03
C GLU A 261 -3.92 22.99 -10.30
N SER A 262 -3.54 21.92 -11.02
CA SER A 262 -2.72 20.85 -10.46
C SER A 262 -1.36 21.39 -9.99
N LEU A 263 -0.69 22.20 -10.81
CA LEU A 263 0.58 22.85 -10.41
C LEU A 263 0.42 23.88 -9.29
N ARG A 264 -0.77 24.49 -9.14
CA ARG A 264 -1.05 25.42 -8.03
C ARG A 264 -1.21 24.66 -6.72
N VAL A 265 -2.06 23.63 -6.69
CA VAL A 265 -2.36 22.89 -5.45
C VAL A 265 -1.15 22.06 -5.00
N MET A 266 -0.47 21.42 -5.96
CA MET A 266 0.69 20.55 -5.73
C MET A 266 1.86 20.93 -6.67
N PRO A 267 2.61 22.01 -6.37
CA PRO A 267 3.77 22.38 -7.16
C PRO A 267 4.86 21.32 -7.06
N ASN A 268 5.47 20.97 -8.20
CA ASN A 268 6.58 20.01 -8.29
C ASN A 268 7.82 20.40 -7.47
N VAL A 269 7.97 21.69 -7.18
CA VAL A 269 9.05 22.24 -6.36
C VAL A 269 8.44 23.02 -5.20
N LEU A 270 8.63 22.51 -3.98
CA LEU A 270 8.02 23.03 -2.75
C LEU A 270 8.60 24.39 -2.32
N THR A 271 9.90 24.55 -2.51
CA THR A 271 10.68 25.74 -2.14
C THR A 271 11.36 26.31 -3.37
N GLY A 272 11.32 27.62 -3.52
CA GLY A 272 12.04 28.32 -4.58
C GLY A 272 13.56 28.15 -4.45
N MET A 273 14.27 28.54 -5.51
CA MET A 273 15.73 28.46 -5.54
C MET A 273 16.34 29.43 -4.51
N PRO A 274 17.26 28.97 -3.63
CA PRO A 274 17.97 29.87 -2.74
C PRO A 274 18.91 30.79 -3.53
N VAL A 275 18.82 32.09 -3.28
CA VAL A 275 19.63 33.15 -3.90
C VAL A 275 20.29 34.03 -2.83
N VAL A 276 21.36 34.72 -3.19
CA VAL A 276 22.11 35.60 -2.29
C VAL A 276 21.71 37.05 -2.57
N SER A 277 21.33 37.79 -1.53
CA SER A 277 21.07 39.23 -1.65
C SER A 277 22.35 39.99 -2.01
N PRO A 278 22.34 40.86 -3.03
CA PRO A 278 23.44 41.78 -3.30
C PRO A 278 23.45 43.00 -2.36
N GLY A 279 22.46 43.12 -1.46
CA GLY A 279 22.16 44.36 -0.73
C GLY A 279 21.04 45.12 -1.44
N ALA A 280 19.84 44.56 -1.47
CA ALA A 280 18.72 45.07 -2.27
C ALA A 280 17.40 45.05 -1.48
N VAL A 281 16.42 45.81 -1.97
CA VAL A 281 15.06 45.80 -1.44
C VAL A 281 14.28 44.63 -2.04
N VAL A 282 13.63 43.84 -1.19
CA VAL A 282 12.73 42.73 -1.56
C VAL A 282 11.40 42.97 -0.84
N ASP A 283 10.32 43.11 -1.61
CA ASP A 283 8.97 43.39 -1.14
C ASP A 283 8.91 44.54 -0.11
N GLY A 284 9.54 45.66 -0.48
CA GLY A 284 9.61 46.87 0.33
C GLY A 284 10.54 46.79 1.55
N THR A 285 11.29 45.69 1.74
CA THR A 285 12.23 45.53 2.87
C THR A 285 13.67 45.42 2.37
N PHE A 286 14.57 46.23 2.93
CA PHE A 286 15.99 46.14 2.60
C PHE A 286 16.63 44.88 3.18
N ILE A 287 17.25 44.07 2.32
CA ILE A 287 17.91 42.84 2.69
C ILE A 287 19.43 43.01 2.54
N PRO A 288 20.21 42.93 3.63
CA PRO A 288 21.67 43.08 3.58
C PRO A 288 22.36 42.13 2.62
N LYS A 289 23.50 42.58 2.09
CA LYS A 289 24.35 41.77 1.22
C LYS A 289 24.79 40.47 1.93
N GLY A 290 24.72 39.35 1.22
CA GLY A 290 25.14 38.05 1.73
C GLY A 290 24.06 37.25 2.47
N VAL A 291 22.87 37.83 2.71
CA VAL A 291 21.72 37.09 3.26
C VAL A 291 21.14 36.17 2.20
N ILE A 292 20.86 34.92 2.55
CA ILE A 292 20.20 33.96 1.66
C ILE A 292 18.69 34.21 1.66
N CYS A 293 18.10 34.28 0.49
CA CYS A 293 16.66 34.51 0.29
C CYS A 293 16.08 33.41 -0.61
N GLN A 294 14.83 33.04 -0.37
CA GLN A 294 14.06 32.19 -1.28
C GLN A 294 12.57 32.52 -1.14
N SER A 295 11.79 32.19 -2.17
CA SER A 295 10.32 32.21 -2.08
C SER A 295 9.79 30.79 -1.83
N SER A 296 8.58 30.62 -1.28
CA SER A 296 7.90 29.32 -1.25
C SER A 296 6.68 29.33 -2.20
N PRO A 297 6.81 28.76 -3.41
CA PRO A 297 5.68 28.58 -4.32
C PRO A 297 4.54 27.77 -3.67
N PHE A 298 4.87 26.76 -2.86
CA PHE A 298 3.88 25.94 -2.15
C PHE A 298 3.04 26.76 -1.16
N ALA A 299 3.67 27.54 -0.28
CA ALA A 299 2.94 28.37 0.68
C ALA A 299 2.16 29.48 -0.02
N LEU A 300 2.74 30.09 -1.07
CA LEU A 300 2.09 31.11 -1.89
C LEU A 300 0.80 30.61 -2.52
N ALA A 301 0.88 29.47 -3.20
CA ALA A 301 -0.20 28.90 -3.98
C ALA A 301 -1.36 28.40 -3.10
N ARG A 302 -1.07 28.04 -1.85
CA ARG A 302 -2.04 27.47 -0.89
C ARG A 302 -2.51 28.47 0.17
N SER A 303 -2.12 29.74 0.05
CA SER A 303 -2.52 30.78 0.99
C SER A 303 -3.87 31.39 0.62
N PRO A 304 -4.82 31.50 1.56
CA PRO A 304 -6.11 32.16 1.32
C PRO A 304 -5.96 33.67 1.06
N ARG A 305 -4.77 34.24 1.26
CA ARG A 305 -4.46 35.64 0.94
C ARG A 305 -4.22 35.85 -0.56
N ASN A 306 -3.85 34.79 -1.28
CA ASN A 306 -3.54 34.86 -2.70
C ASN A 306 -4.60 34.17 -3.56
N PHE A 307 -5.29 33.16 -3.01
CA PHE A 307 -6.28 32.39 -3.75
C PHE A 307 -7.50 32.11 -2.89
N TYR A 308 -8.70 32.35 -3.41
CA TYR A 308 -9.96 31.92 -2.81
C TYR A 308 -10.07 30.39 -2.88
N GLU A 309 -10.52 29.74 -1.80
CA GLU A 309 -10.54 28.28 -1.64
C GLU A 309 -9.21 27.60 -2.04
N PRO A 310 -8.08 27.99 -1.44
CA PRO A 310 -6.75 27.67 -1.95
C PRO A 310 -6.39 26.18 -1.83
N LEU A 311 -7.07 25.42 -0.99
CA LEU A 311 -6.82 23.98 -0.78
C LEU A 311 -7.70 23.09 -1.66
N HIS A 312 -8.72 23.66 -2.31
CA HIS A 312 -9.60 22.92 -3.20
C HIS A 312 -9.11 23.00 -4.64
N PHE A 313 -9.34 21.92 -5.39
CA PHE A 313 -9.03 21.85 -6.81
C PHE A 313 -10.15 22.54 -7.59
N ARG A 314 -9.90 23.76 -8.08
CA ARG A 314 -10.85 24.60 -8.83
C ARG A 314 -10.23 25.09 -10.14
N PRO A 315 -10.28 24.30 -11.22
CA PRO A 315 -9.81 24.72 -12.54
C PRO A 315 -10.46 26.02 -13.03
N GLU A 316 -11.71 26.26 -12.64
CA GLU A 316 -12.55 27.38 -13.08
C GLU A 316 -11.86 28.74 -12.91
N ARG A 317 -10.97 28.89 -11.91
CA ARG A 317 -10.19 30.13 -11.69
C ARG A 317 -9.26 30.53 -12.84
N TRP A 318 -8.88 29.56 -13.67
CA TRP A 318 -7.93 29.77 -14.77
C TRP A 318 -8.60 30.04 -16.11
N LEU A 319 -9.92 29.98 -16.17
CA LEU A 319 -10.69 30.20 -17.39
C LEU A 319 -10.80 31.71 -17.70
N PRO A 320 -10.97 32.08 -18.99
CA PRO A 320 -11.36 33.43 -19.37
C PRO A 320 -12.69 33.83 -18.72
N GLU A 321 -12.89 35.13 -18.45
CA GLU A 321 -14.11 35.62 -17.77
C GLU A 321 -15.39 35.34 -18.58
N GLU A 322 -15.25 35.22 -19.89
CA GLU A 322 -16.34 34.93 -20.83
C GLU A 322 -16.68 33.43 -20.89
N HIS A 323 -15.87 32.56 -20.28
CA HIS A 323 -16.09 31.12 -20.33
C HIS A 323 -17.28 30.74 -19.43
N PRO A 324 -18.22 29.88 -19.88
CA PRO A 324 -19.44 29.56 -19.09
C PRO A 324 -19.19 28.96 -17.71
N LEU A 325 -18.04 28.28 -17.54
CA LEU A 325 -17.61 27.70 -16.28
C LEU A 325 -16.76 28.64 -15.41
N TYR A 326 -16.48 29.87 -15.86
CA TYR A 326 -15.75 30.83 -15.03
C TYR A 326 -16.61 31.27 -13.85
N ASP A 327 -15.99 31.39 -12.69
CA ASP A 327 -16.65 31.83 -11.46
C ASP A 327 -16.01 33.14 -10.97
N THR A 328 -16.85 34.16 -10.85
CA THR A 328 -16.44 35.52 -10.46
C THR A 328 -15.85 35.58 -9.05
N ARG A 329 -16.08 34.57 -8.20
CA ARG A 329 -15.45 34.47 -6.88
C ARG A 329 -13.91 34.36 -6.96
N PHE A 330 -13.37 33.96 -8.11
CA PHE A 330 -11.92 33.87 -8.35
C PHE A 330 -11.32 35.14 -8.99
N ALA A 331 -12.09 36.20 -9.18
CA ALA A 331 -11.63 37.44 -9.84
C ALA A 331 -10.40 38.05 -9.15
N ASP A 332 -10.39 38.03 -7.81
CA ASP A 332 -9.33 38.63 -6.97
C ASP A 332 -8.14 37.69 -6.71
N ASP A 333 -8.13 36.49 -7.29
CA ASP A 333 -6.99 35.58 -7.16
C ASP A 333 -5.72 36.19 -7.76
N ASN A 334 -4.60 36.04 -7.06
CA ASN A 334 -3.28 36.46 -7.53
C ASN A 334 -2.68 35.47 -8.54
N ARG A 335 -3.37 35.33 -9.67
CA ARG A 335 -2.96 34.50 -10.83
C ARG A 335 -1.66 35.00 -11.46
N LYS A 336 -1.35 36.30 -11.33
CA LYS A 336 -0.11 36.91 -11.84
C LYS A 336 1.12 36.46 -11.05
N GLY A 337 0.97 36.17 -9.76
CA GLY A 337 2.04 35.64 -8.89
C GLY A 337 2.33 34.15 -9.08
N PHE A 338 1.58 33.46 -9.95
CA PHE A 338 1.72 32.03 -10.18
C PHE A 338 2.81 31.74 -11.22
N HIS A 339 3.99 31.33 -10.74
CA HIS A 339 5.15 31.01 -11.57
C HIS A 339 5.68 29.59 -11.31
N PRO A 340 4.95 28.53 -11.71
CA PRO A 340 5.37 27.14 -11.43
C PRO A 340 6.66 26.72 -12.17
N PHE A 341 7.08 27.50 -13.17
CA PHE A 341 8.31 27.30 -13.93
C PHE A 341 9.39 28.35 -13.60
N SER A 342 9.24 29.07 -12.48
CA SER A 342 10.03 30.26 -12.14
C SER A 342 9.93 31.35 -13.21
N GLN A 343 10.77 32.37 -13.10
CA GLN A 343 10.86 33.48 -14.04
C GLN A 343 12.30 34.05 -14.12
N GLY A 344 12.52 34.98 -15.06
CA GLY A 344 13.81 35.64 -15.25
C GLY A 344 14.88 34.75 -15.90
N PRO A 345 16.17 35.10 -15.78
CA PRO A 345 17.28 34.42 -16.47
C PRO A 345 17.42 32.92 -16.16
N ARG A 346 16.82 32.43 -15.08
CA ARG A 346 16.84 31.04 -14.64
C ARG A 346 15.46 30.35 -14.74
N MET A 347 14.54 30.91 -15.52
CA MET A 347 13.27 30.25 -15.81
C MET A 347 13.48 28.87 -16.45
N CYS A 348 12.59 27.92 -16.18
CA CYS A 348 12.73 26.55 -16.67
C CYS A 348 12.82 26.49 -18.20
N ALA A 349 13.94 25.97 -18.73
CA ALA A 349 14.13 25.77 -20.17
C ALA A 349 13.13 24.75 -20.76
N GLY A 350 12.69 23.78 -19.96
CA GLY A 350 11.76 22.72 -20.35
C GLY A 350 10.28 23.10 -20.27
N LYS A 351 9.93 24.37 -19.99
CA LYS A 351 8.53 24.80 -19.79
C LYS A 351 7.61 24.37 -20.95
N GLU A 352 7.99 24.66 -22.19
CA GLU A 352 7.12 24.44 -23.35
C GLU A 352 6.90 22.95 -23.63
N ILE A 353 7.95 22.13 -23.55
CA ILE A 353 7.82 20.68 -23.75
C ILE A 353 7.01 20.03 -22.63
N ALA A 354 7.15 20.48 -21.37
CA ALA A 354 6.36 19.99 -20.26
C ALA A 354 4.85 20.24 -20.45
N TRP A 355 4.50 21.41 -21.00
CA TRP A 355 3.11 21.73 -21.36
C TRP A 355 2.57 20.82 -22.47
N TRP A 356 3.34 20.55 -23.51
CA TRP A 356 2.93 19.65 -24.59
C TRP A 356 2.73 18.22 -24.09
N GLN A 357 3.72 17.71 -23.35
CA GLN A 357 3.68 16.38 -22.75
C GLN A 357 2.43 16.21 -21.89
N SER A 358 2.14 17.15 -21.00
CA SER A 358 1.03 17.05 -20.05
C SER A 358 -0.34 17.09 -20.72
N ARG A 359 -0.52 17.99 -21.69
CA ARG A 359 -1.79 18.11 -22.41
C ARG A 359 -2.08 16.87 -23.24
N VAL A 360 -1.11 16.43 -24.05
CA VAL A 360 -1.27 15.26 -24.91
C VAL A 360 -1.47 14.00 -24.07
N PHE A 361 -0.72 13.84 -22.97
CA PHE A 361 -0.85 12.69 -22.08
C PHE A 361 -2.24 12.61 -21.43
N ILE A 362 -2.68 13.67 -20.75
CA ILE A 362 -3.98 13.69 -20.05
C ILE A 362 -5.13 13.54 -21.06
N ALA A 363 -5.06 14.22 -22.20
CA ALA A 363 -6.06 14.09 -23.25
C ALA A 363 -6.17 12.64 -23.77
N LYS A 364 -5.05 12.00 -24.12
CA LYS A 364 -5.04 10.62 -24.63
C LYS A 364 -5.53 9.60 -23.59
N VAL A 365 -5.18 9.79 -22.31
CA VAL A 365 -5.64 8.92 -21.22
C VAL A 365 -7.16 9.02 -21.04
N LEU A 366 -7.71 10.24 -20.87
CA LEU A 366 -9.16 10.44 -20.64
C LEU A 366 -10.01 10.17 -21.90
N TRP A 367 -9.43 10.35 -23.08
CA TRP A 367 -10.05 9.92 -24.34
C TRP A 367 -10.23 8.39 -24.37
N THR A 368 -9.25 7.64 -23.85
CA THR A 368 -9.21 6.18 -23.99
C THR A 368 -9.90 5.44 -22.85
N PHE A 369 -9.85 5.96 -21.63
CA PHE A 369 -10.28 5.25 -20.42
C PHE A 369 -11.27 6.07 -19.61
N ASP A 370 -12.22 5.39 -18.98
CA ASP A 370 -12.91 5.90 -17.80
C ASP A 370 -12.05 5.59 -16.58
N LEU A 371 -11.78 6.59 -15.75
CA LEU A 371 -10.93 6.45 -14.57
C LEU A 371 -11.77 6.45 -13.29
N GLU A 372 -11.49 5.51 -12.40
CA GLU A 372 -12.06 5.46 -11.06
C GLU A 372 -10.97 5.29 -10.00
N MET A 373 -11.22 5.81 -8.79
CA MET A 373 -10.32 5.61 -7.66
C MET A 373 -10.57 4.22 -7.08
N VAL A 374 -9.51 3.44 -6.91
CA VAL A 374 -9.59 2.12 -6.26
C VAL A 374 -10.13 2.27 -4.83
N SER A 375 -11.11 1.44 -4.46
CA SER A 375 -11.65 1.42 -3.09
C SER A 375 -10.54 1.17 -2.06
N GLY A 376 -10.65 1.84 -0.90
CA GLY A 376 -9.67 1.73 0.19
C GLY A 376 -8.34 2.46 0.00
N HIS A 377 -7.99 2.91 -1.21
CA HIS A 377 -6.75 3.66 -1.45
C HIS A 377 -6.95 5.17 -1.25
N GLN A 378 -7.24 5.58 -0.02
CA GLN A 378 -7.33 6.99 0.32
C GLN A 378 -5.97 7.57 0.74
N ILE A 379 -5.19 8.01 -0.24
CA ILE A 379 -3.98 8.79 0.03
C ILE A 379 -4.39 10.23 0.34
N ASN A 380 -4.00 10.76 1.50
CA ASN A 380 -4.09 12.18 1.81
C ASN A 380 -2.78 12.84 1.40
N MET A 381 -2.81 13.73 0.40
CA MET A 381 -1.59 14.34 -0.15
C MET A 381 -0.80 15.15 0.89
N ASP A 382 -1.46 15.85 1.80
CA ASP A 382 -0.80 16.70 2.78
C ASP A 382 -0.16 15.88 3.92
N ARG A 383 -0.73 14.70 4.20
CA ARG A 383 -0.29 13.80 5.28
C ARG A 383 0.73 12.77 4.80
N ASP A 384 0.47 12.17 3.64
CA ASP A 384 1.15 10.94 3.20
C ASP A 384 2.31 11.20 2.23
N LEU A 385 2.32 12.33 1.51
CA LEU A 385 3.47 12.68 0.66
C LEU A 385 4.52 13.44 1.46
N LYS A 386 5.76 12.97 1.39
CA LYS A 386 6.90 13.61 2.04
C LYS A 386 7.74 14.35 1.01
N GLY A 387 7.94 15.65 1.21
CA GLY A 387 8.75 16.48 0.33
C GLY A 387 10.21 16.59 0.78
N TRP A 388 11.13 15.91 0.10
CA TRP A 388 12.59 16.04 0.30
C TRP A 388 13.23 16.76 -0.89
N GLY A 389 12.72 17.94 -1.22
CA GLY A 389 12.98 18.62 -2.50
C GLY A 389 12.06 18.13 -3.62
N LEU A 390 11.90 16.81 -3.75
CA LEU A 390 10.88 16.13 -4.57
C LEU A 390 9.95 15.30 -3.67
N TYR A 391 8.79 14.91 -4.19
CA TYR A 391 7.81 14.14 -3.43
C TYR A 391 8.15 12.64 -3.42
N ASP A 392 8.27 12.07 -2.21
CA ASP A 392 8.18 10.62 -2.03
C ASP A 392 6.71 10.21 -2.03
N LYS A 393 6.33 9.41 -3.02
CA LYS A 393 5.00 8.80 -3.07
C LYS A 393 4.94 7.61 -2.10
N PRO A 394 3.93 7.50 -1.25
CA PRO A 394 3.78 6.34 -0.39
C PRO A 394 3.48 5.09 -1.24
N GLU A 395 4.23 4.00 -1.01
CA GLU A 395 3.99 2.71 -1.69
C GLU A 395 2.68 2.04 -1.25
N LEU A 396 2.24 2.34 -0.03
CA LEU A 396 1.01 1.85 0.60
C LEU A 396 0.33 3.02 1.33
N PRO A 397 -1.01 3.04 1.46
CA PRO A 397 -1.66 4.08 2.24
C PRO A 397 -1.23 4.04 3.72
N SER A 398 -1.30 5.17 4.44
CA SER A 398 -0.96 5.17 5.87
C SER A 398 -2.12 4.66 6.74
N PHE A 399 -3.33 4.71 6.21
CA PHE A 399 -4.58 4.35 6.88
C PHE A 399 -5.48 3.55 5.96
N GLN A 400 -6.49 2.90 6.53
CA GLN A 400 -7.36 1.94 5.89
C GLN A 400 -8.74 1.94 6.55
N ARG A 401 -9.72 1.38 5.83
CA ARG A 401 -10.98 0.97 6.46
C ARG A 401 -10.78 -0.29 7.29
N ALA A 402 -11.33 -0.31 8.48
CA ALA A 402 -11.31 -1.47 9.35
C ALA A 402 -12.48 -1.47 10.33
N ILE A 403 -12.78 -2.61 10.92
CA ILE A 403 -13.67 -2.70 12.08
C ILE A 403 -12.82 -2.63 13.34
N GLN A 404 -13.03 -1.59 14.13
CA GLN A 404 -12.42 -1.40 15.44
C GLN A 404 -13.48 -1.33 16.53
N GLN A 405 -13.09 -1.68 17.76
CA GLN A 405 -13.94 -1.53 18.92
C GLN A 405 -13.98 -0.06 19.36
N GLY A 406 -15.17 0.53 19.39
CA GLY A 406 -15.40 1.87 19.91
C GLY A 406 -15.30 1.93 21.44
N ASP A 407 -15.31 3.15 21.97
CA ASP A 407 -15.25 3.42 23.42
C ASP A 407 -16.44 2.84 24.19
N ASP A 408 -17.56 2.59 23.51
CA ASP A 408 -18.75 1.91 24.04
C ASP A 408 -18.63 0.37 24.05
N GLY A 409 -17.46 -0.15 23.68
CA GLY A 409 -17.20 -1.58 23.57
C GLY A 409 -17.83 -2.26 22.35
N ARG A 410 -18.48 -1.51 21.45
CA ARG A 410 -19.13 -2.07 20.25
C ARG A 410 -18.21 -1.98 19.04
N PRO A 411 -18.28 -2.93 18.09
CA PRO A 411 -17.54 -2.80 16.84
C PRO A 411 -18.08 -1.63 16.01
N ARG A 412 -17.20 -0.96 15.27
CA ARG A 412 -17.52 0.16 14.37
C ARG A 412 -16.63 0.09 13.13
N LEU A 413 -17.22 0.34 11.97
CA LEU A 413 -16.45 0.61 10.76
C LEU A 413 -15.83 2.00 10.88
N VAL A 414 -14.52 2.09 10.70
CA VAL A 414 -13.76 3.34 10.69
C VAL A 414 -13.00 3.45 9.38
N ASP A 415 -12.74 4.67 8.91
CA ASP A 415 -12.07 4.95 7.63
C ASP A 415 -10.61 5.44 7.80
N ASP A 416 -10.15 5.54 9.05
CA ASP A 416 -8.86 6.11 9.45
C ASP A 416 -8.09 5.19 10.40
N ALA A 417 -8.28 3.88 10.29
CA ALA A 417 -7.48 2.90 11.02
C ALA A 417 -6.06 2.84 10.43
N ALA A 418 -5.01 2.77 11.25
CA ALA A 418 -3.63 2.72 10.75
C ALA A 418 -3.33 1.41 10.00
N ILE A 419 -2.53 1.47 8.91
CA ILE A 419 -1.99 0.22 8.34
C ILE A 419 -1.00 -0.40 9.33
N PRO A 420 -1.07 -1.72 9.60
CA PRO A 420 -0.17 -2.38 10.54
C PRO A 420 1.30 -2.25 10.11
N SER A 421 2.17 -1.96 11.09
CA SER A 421 3.62 -2.04 10.88
C SER A 421 4.03 -3.48 10.57
N LEU A 422 5.10 -3.66 9.78
CA LEU A 422 5.56 -4.97 9.33
C LEU A 422 6.82 -5.39 10.11
N PRO A 423 6.69 -6.22 11.16
CA PRO A 423 7.84 -6.76 11.89
C PRO A 423 8.53 -7.91 11.12
N SER A 424 9.72 -8.31 11.60
CA SER A 424 10.47 -9.49 11.13
C SER A 424 9.58 -10.74 11.09
N GLY A 425 9.69 -11.54 10.03
CA GLY A 425 8.95 -12.82 9.89
C GLY A 425 7.47 -12.67 9.51
N PHE A 426 7.00 -11.45 9.23
CA PHE A 426 5.61 -11.19 8.84
C PHE A 426 5.50 -10.76 7.38
N VAL A 427 4.31 -10.93 6.83
CA VAL A 427 3.90 -10.32 5.56
C VAL A 427 2.72 -9.38 5.78
N LEU A 428 2.60 -8.39 4.90
CA LEU A 428 1.44 -7.53 4.79
C LEU A 428 0.60 -7.99 3.59
N VAL A 429 -0.69 -8.19 3.83
CA VAL A 429 -1.65 -8.72 2.87
C VAL A 429 -2.74 -7.68 2.63
N LYS A 430 -3.04 -7.39 1.37
CA LYS A 430 -4.27 -6.69 0.98
C LYS A 430 -5.41 -7.69 1.00
N THR A 431 -6.35 -7.52 1.92
CA THR A 431 -7.44 -8.45 2.16
C THR A 431 -8.43 -8.46 1.00
N SER A 432 -8.76 -9.64 0.48
CA SER A 432 -9.81 -9.83 -0.53
C SER A 432 -11.12 -10.28 0.12
N ALA A 433 -11.04 -11.16 1.12
CA ALA A 433 -12.20 -11.65 1.84
C ALA A 433 -11.89 -11.93 3.31
N VAL A 434 -12.92 -11.87 4.14
CA VAL A 434 -12.87 -12.17 5.57
C VAL A 434 -13.97 -13.16 5.95
N ALA A 435 -13.69 -14.06 6.88
CA ALA A 435 -14.69 -14.99 7.40
C ALA A 435 -14.91 -14.77 8.88
N LEU A 436 -16.18 -14.82 9.30
CA LEU A 436 -16.55 -14.59 10.68
C LEU A 436 -16.49 -15.88 11.49
N ASN A 437 -15.97 -15.78 12.70
CA ASN A 437 -15.89 -16.82 13.70
C ASN A 437 -16.68 -16.44 14.95
N PRO A 438 -17.23 -17.39 15.72
CA PRO A 438 -17.85 -17.09 17.01
C PRO A 438 -16.93 -16.30 17.96
N THR A 439 -15.62 -16.51 17.89
CA THR A 439 -14.64 -15.76 18.70
C THR A 439 -14.65 -14.26 18.42
N ASP A 440 -15.04 -13.82 17.20
CA ASP A 440 -14.94 -12.41 16.81
C ASP A 440 -15.94 -11.54 17.60
N HIS A 441 -17.18 -12.01 17.82
CA HIS A 441 -18.10 -11.29 18.71
C HIS A 441 -17.78 -11.55 20.19
N LYS A 442 -17.31 -12.75 20.55
CA LYS A 442 -17.08 -13.12 21.95
C LYS A 442 -15.94 -12.32 22.54
N ILE A 443 -14.87 -12.12 21.79
CA ILE A 443 -13.69 -11.40 22.27
C ILE A 443 -13.99 -9.91 22.42
N VAL A 444 -14.80 -9.34 21.54
CA VAL A 444 -15.28 -7.95 21.63
C VAL A 444 -16.16 -7.78 22.88
N LYS A 445 -17.09 -8.70 23.11
CA LYS A 445 -18.02 -8.65 24.25
C LYS A 445 -17.34 -8.91 25.60
N ASN A 446 -16.53 -9.97 25.69
CA ASN A 446 -16.01 -10.48 26.96
C ASN A 446 -14.68 -9.84 27.36
N PHE A 447 -13.91 -9.33 26.38
CA PHE A 447 -12.58 -8.75 26.59
C PHE A 447 -12.44 -7.42 25.84
N PRO A 448 -13.22 -6.37 26.20
CA PRO A 448 -13.25 -5.12 25.46
C PRO A 448 -11.94 -4.33 25.60
N ILE A 449 -11.44 -3.83 24.47
CA ILE A 449 -10.27 -2.95 24.37
C ILE A 449 -10.61 -1.85 23.34
N PRO A 450 -10.88 -0.61 23.77
CA PRO A 450 -11.12 0.50 22.85
C PRO A 450 -9.98 0.67 21.83
N GLY A 451 -10.35 0.93 20.58
CA GLY A 451 -9.44 1.05 19.43
C GLY A 451 -8.85 -0.27 18.93
N ALA A 452 -9.18 -1.42 19.55
CA ALA A 452 -8.73 -2.71 19.05
C ALA A 452 -9.40 -3.09 17.74
N TYR A 453 -8.63 -3.62 16.80
CA TYR A 453 -9.13 -4.25 15.60
C TYR A 453 -9.92 -5.52 15.93
N VAL A 454 -10.86 -5.85 15.04
CA VAL A 454 -11.73 -7.01 15.14
C VAL A 454 -11.46 -7.98 13.98
N GLY A 455 -11.76 -9.25 14.20
CA GLY A 455 -11.74 -10.29 13.18
C GLY A 455 -10.48 -11.14 13.21
N THR A 456 -10.68 -12.42 12.91
CA THR A 456 -9.61 -13.43 12.94
C THR A 456 -9.20 -13.91 11.55
N ASP A 457 -10.12 -14.36 10.70
CA ASP A 457 -9.75 -15.00 9.43
C ASP A 457 -9.80 -14.06 8.23
N PHE A 458 -8.83 -14.21 7.33
CA PHE A 458 -8.76 -13.51 6.06
C PHE A 458 -8.20 -14.38 4.93
N SER A 459 -8.48 -13.96 3.70
CA SER A 459 -7.67 -14.27 2.53
C SER A 459 -7.35 -12.99 1.77
N GLY A 460 -6.26 -12.99 1.02
CA GLY A 460 -5.86 -11.83 0.25
C GLY A 460 -4.51 -11.97 -0.42
N THR A 461 -4.06 -10.90 -1.04
CA THR A 461 -2.81 -10.88 -1.81
C THR A 461 -1.68 -10.24 -1.01
N VAL A 462 -0.53 -10.92 -0.92
CA VAL A 462 0.68 -10.35 -0.32
C VAL A 462 1.06 -9.08 -1.08
N VAL A 463 1.24 -7.97 -0.38
CA VAL A 463 1.71 -6.69 -0.97
C VAL A 463 3.13 -6.35 -0.54
N ARG A 464 3.57 -6.87 0.61
CA ARG A 464 4.93 -6.68 1.12
C ARG A 464 5.30 -7.82 2.07
N ALA A 465 6.55 -8.26 2.02
CA ALA A 465 7.14 -9.19 2.98
C ALA A 465 8.25 -8.48 3.76
N ALA A 466 8.51 -8.92 5.01
CA ALA A 466 9.68 -8.46 5.74
C ALA A 466 10.97 -9.00 5.09
N ASP A 467 12.10 -8.31 5.26
CA ASP A 467 13.37 -8.61 4.58
C ASP A 467 13.93 -10.01 4.92
N ASP A 468 13.53 -10.59 6.05
CA ASP A 468 13.94 -11.91 6.53
C ASP A 468 13.00 -13.05 6.09
N VAL A 469 11.91 -12.73 5.40
CA VAL A 469 10.98 -13.72 4.85
C VAL A 469 11.45 -14.15 3.46
N ASP A 470 11.43 -15.46 3.20
CA ASP A 470 11.74 -16.01 1.88
C ASP A 470 10.78 -15.45 0.82
N SER A 471 11.33 -14.63 -0.07
CA SER A 471 10.57 -13.96 -1.12
C SER A 471 10.04 -14.94 -2.17
N ASP A 472 10.64 -16.10 -2.38
CA ASP A 472 10.23 -16.99 -3.47
C ASP A 472 8.88 -17.65 -3.20
N ALA A 473 8.59 -17.95 -1.93
CA ALA A 473 7.33 -18.58 -1.51
C ALA A 473 6.19 -17.57 -1.29
N LEU A 474 6.50 -16.32 -0.89
CA LEU A 474 5.52 -15.30 -0.48
C LEU A 474 5.82 -13.92 -1.11
N LYS A 475 6.24 -13.88 -2.37
CA LYS A 475 6.43 -12.62 -3.10
C LYS A 475 5.14 -11.80 -3.18
N PRO A 476 5.24 -10.47 -3.30
CA PRO A 476 4.11 -9.63 -3.66
C PRO A 476 3.33 -10.19 -4.86
N GLY A 477 2.00 -10.19 -4.78
CA GLY A 477 1.10 -10.83 -5.75
C GLY A 477 0.65 -12.25 -5.38
N THR A 478 1.23 -12.88 -4.35
CA THR A 478 0.83 -14.24 -3.92
C THR A 478 -0.51 -14.19 -3.16
N MET A 479 -1.50 -15.00 -3.57
CA MET A 479 -2.75 -15.16 -2.83
C MET A 479 -2.57 -16.11 -1.65
N VAL A 480 -3.00 -15.69 -0.46
CA VAL A 480 -2.84 -16.42 0.79
C VAL A 480 -4.13 -16.44 1.62
N SER A 481 -4.24 -17.46 2.48
CA SER A 481 -5.21 -17.55 3.58
C SER A 481 -4.46 -17.50 4.90
N GLY A 482 -4.97 -16.74 5.85
CA GLY A 482 -4.33 -16.56 7.15
C GLY A 482 -5.30 -16.17 8.26
N ALA A 483 -4.75 -16.09 9.46
CA ALA A 483 -5.45 -15.57 10.62
C ALA A 483 -4.63 -14.47 11.31
N ALA A 484 -5.32 -13.42 11.73
CA ALA A 484 -4.80 -12.34 12.56
C ALA A 484 -5.09 -12.66 14.04
N PHE A 485 -4.25 -13.47 14.67
CA PHE A 485 -4.42 -13.82 16.09
C PHE A 485 -4.08 -12.63 16.99
N GLY A 486 -5.10 -11.88 17.39
CA GLY A 486 -4.99 -10.80 18.37
C GLY A 486 -5.54 -11.22 19.73
N PHE A 487 -4.71 -11.82 20.60
CA PHE A 487 -5.14 -12.26 21.93
C PHE A 487 -4.34 -11.63 23.08
N ALA A 488 -3.49 -10.64 22.77
CA ALA A 488 -2.91 -9.71 23.73
C ALA A 488 -3.24 -8.26 23.30
N PRO A 489 -3.34 -7.29 24.24
CA PRO A 489 -3.77 -5.92 23.94
C PRO A 489 -2.96 -5.25 22.83
N VAL A 490 -1.62 -5.37 22.89
CA VAL A 490 -0.70 -4.77 21.90
C VAL A 490 -0.92 -5.32 20.48
N HIS A 491 -1.27 -6.60 20.36
CA HIS A 491 -1.54 -7.21 19.06
C HIS A 491 -2.90 -6.78 18.52
N ARG A 492 -3.92 -6.76 19.38
CA ARG A 492 -5.29 -6.35 19.02
C ARG A 492 -5.40 -4.88 18.63
N GLN A 493 -4.64 -3.99 19.26
CA GLN A 493 -4.60 -2.58 18.89
C GLN A 493 -3.79 -2.30 17.62
N ALA A 494 -3.00 -3.28 17.17
CA ALA A 494 -2.15 -3.11 15.99
C ALA A 494 -2.68 -3.81 14.73
N ASN A 495 -3.55 -4.83 14.86
CA ASN A 495 -3.93 -5.69 13.73
C ASN A 495 -5.21 -6.49 14.01
N GLY A 496 -6.02 -6.74 12.98
CA GLY A 496 -7.16 -7.66 12.97
C GLY A 496 -7.60 -7.91 11.53
N ALA A 497 -8.32 -9.02 11.29
CA ALA A 497 -8.63 -9.46 9.94
C ALA A 497 -9.70 -8.62 9.24
N PHE A 498 -10.61 -7.98 9.97
CA PHE A 498 -11.66 -7.14 9.38
C PHE A 498 -11.12 -5.75 9.01
N ALA A 499 -10.14 -5.73 8.11
CA ALA A 499 -9.42 -4.56 7.63
C ALA A 499 -8.96 -4.77 6.19
N GLU A 500 -8.75 -3.68 5.44
CA GLU A 500 -8.27 -3.73 4.05
C GLU A 500 -6.84 -4.27 3.92
N TYR A 501 -6.03 -4.10 4.96
CA TYR A 501 -4.67 -4.55 5.09
C TYR A 501 -4.44 -5.18 6.45
N VAL A 502 -4.00 -6.43 6.40
CA VAL A 502 -3.73 -7.26 7.58
C VAL A 502 -2.30 -7.76 7.52
N ARG A 503 -1.62 -7.77 8.66
CA ARG A 503 -0.34 -8.48 8.79
C ARG A 503 -0.55 -9.88 9.33
N ALA A 504 0.26 -10.82 8.86
CA ALA A 504 0.25 -12.19 9.37
C ALA A 504 1.67 -12.79 9.39
N PRO A 505 1.93 -13.70 10.33
CA PRO A 505 3.20 -14.43 10.38
C PRO A 505 3.32 -15.33 9.15
N ALA A 506 4.46 -15.24 8.46
CA ALA A 506 4.68 -15.85 7.14
C ALA A 506 4.58 -17.39 7.16
N ASP A 507 5.00 -18.00 8.27
CA ASP A 507 5.06 -19.44 8.49
C ASP A 507 3.72 -20.09 8.88
N LEU A 508 2.66 -19.28 9.10
CA LEU A 508 1.30 -19.75 9.39
C LEU A 508 0.30 -19.41 8.28
N LEU A 509 0.80 -19.10 7.07
CA LEU A 509 -0.03 -18.86 5.90
C LEU A 509 -0.16 -20.12 5.03
N LEU A 510 -1.34 -20.25 4.40
CA LEU A 510 -1.53 -21.16 3.28
C LEU A 510 -1.57 -20.35 2.00
N ARG A 511 -0.85 -20.81 0.97
CA ARG A 511 -1.01 -20.29 -0.39
C ARG A 511 -2.31 -20.83 -0.97
N VAL A 512 -3.11 -19.95 -1.54
CA VAL A 512 -4.33 -20.32 -2.24
C VAL A 512 -3.95 -20.63 -3.69
N PRO A 513 -4.16 -21.86 -4.18
CA PRO A 513 -3.84 -22.21 -5.55
C PRO A 513 -4.65 -21.33 -6.52
N PRO A 514 -4.05 -20.87 -7.63
CA PRO A 514 -4.81 -20.17 -8.65
C PRO A 514 -5.89 -21.08 -9.23
N SER A 515 -7.03 -20.48 -9.61
CA SER A 515 -8.13 -21.20 -10.24
C SER A 515 -7.64 -21.94 -11.49
N SER A 516 -7.95 -23.23 -11.60
CA SER A 516 -7.61 -24.06 -12.75
C SER A 516 -8.84 -24.84 -13.23
N PRO A 517 -9.10 -24.93 -14.55
CA PRO A 517 -10.20 -25.75 -15.08
C PRO A 517 -10.09 -27.23 -14.69
N ASP A 518 -8.86 -27.71 -14.50
CA ASP A 518 -8.57 -29.14 -14.27
C ASP A 518 -8.47 -29.51 -12.78
N LYS A 519 -8.61 -28.53 -11.88
CA LYS A 519 -8.51 -28.75 -10.42
C LYS A 519 -9.62 -28.04 -9.68
N ASP A 520 -10.31 -28.77 -8.82
CA ASP A 520 -11.23 -28.21 -7.84
C ASP A 520 -10.44 -27.32 -6.87
N THR A 521 -10.46 -26.01 -7.13
CA THR A 521 -9.67 -24.99 -6.45
C THR A 521 -10.61 -24.03 -5.74
N ILE A 522 -10.19 -23.52 -4.59
CA ILE A 522 -11.01 -22.64 -3.78
C ILE A 522 -10.74 -21.17 -4.12
N GLY A 523 -11.80 -20.36 -4.12
CA GLY A 523 -11.69 -18.91 -4.27
C GLY A 523 -11.26 -18.22 -2.97
N PRO A 524 -11.08 -16.89 -3.00
CA PRO A 524 -10.72 -16.11 -1.81
C PRO A 524 -11.78 -16.21 -0.71
N LEU A 525 -13.07 -16.28 -1.06
CA LEU A 525 -14.15 -16.38 -0.07
C LEU A 525 -14.07 -17.70 0.71
N GLU A 526 -13.90 -18.83 0.02
CA GLU A 526 -13.75 -20.13 0.66
C GLU A 526 -12.42 -20.24 1.41
N ALA A 527 -11.33 -19.70 0.84
CA ALA A 527 -10.01 -19.70 1.47
C ALA A 527 -10.04 -19.02 2.84
N ALA A 528 -10.72 -17.87 2.94
CA ALA A 528 -10.87 -17.14 4.19
C ALA A 528 -11.52 -17.98 5.31
N THR A 529 -12.17 -19.11 5.01
CA THR A 529 -12.80 -19.95 6.05
C THR A 529 -11.84 -20.87 6.80
N LEU A 530 -10.63 -21.09 6.27
CA LEU A 530 -9.77 -22.22 6.65
C LEU A 530 -8.98 -21.99 7.94
N SER A 531 -8.36 -20.82 8.10
CA SER A 531 -7.22 -20.64 9.01
C SER A 531 -7.55 -20.91 10.48
N THR A 532 -8.61 -20.33 11.04
CA THR A 532 -9.02 -20.61 12.43
C THR A 532 -9.39 -22.08 12.63
N SER A 533 -10.11 -22.69 11.69
CA SER A 533 -10.50 -24.10 11.81
C SER A 533 -9.27 -25.03 11.73
N ILE A 534 -8.31 -24.74 10.87
CA ILE A 534 -7.03 -25.47 10.77
C ILE A 534 -6.21 -25.34 12.07
N ALA A 535 -6.01 -24.11 12.55
CA ALA A 535 -5.29 -23.83 13.80
C ALA A 535 -5.95 -24.52 15.00
N THR A 536 -7.27 -24.53 15.04
CA THR A 536 -8.03 -25.20 16.11
C THR A 536 -7.87 -26.72 16.02
N CYS A 537 -8.04 -27.30 14.83
CA CYS A 537 -7.96 -28.74 14.63
C CYS A 537 -6.55 -29.27 14.90
N LEU A 538 -5.50 -28.59 14.45
CA LEU A 538 -4.12 -29.08 14.66
C LEU A 538 -3.79 -29.16 16.15
N LEU A 539 -4.20 -28.14 16.94
CA LEU A 539 -4.00 -28.16 18.38
C LEU A 539 -4.86 -29.23 19.04
N ALA A 540 -6.16 -29.28 18.72
CA ALA A 540 -7.09 -30.22 19.34
C ALA A 540 -6.72 -31.68 19.09
N LEU A 541 -6.34 -32.02 17.86
CA LEU A 541 -6.07 -33.39 17.44
C LEU A 541 -4.66 -33.85 17.86
N TRP A 542 -3.64 -33.00 17.70
CA TRP A 542 -2.24 -33.45 17.76
C TRP A 542 -1.41 -32.85 18.89
N SER A 543 -1.85 -31.81 19.58
CA SER A 543 -1.10 -31.31 20.74
C SER A 543 -1.05 -32.38 21.84
N PRO A 544 0.12 -32.64 22.47
CA PRO A 544 0.28 -33.71 23.46
C PRO A 544 -0.64 -33.57 24.68
N ASP A 545 -0.97 -32.33 25.06
CA ASP A 545 -1.86 -31.91 26.14
C ASP A 545 -3.36 -31.90 25.74
N ALA A 546 -3.68 -32.12 24.45
CA ALA A 546 -5.03 -32.23 23.92
C ALA A 546 -5.39 -33.70 23.64
N LEU A 547 -5.94 -34.06 22.47
CA LEU A 547 -6.20 -35.47 22.16
C LEU A 547 -4.91 -36.28 21.99
N GLY A 548 -3.84 -35.65 21.50
CA GLY A 548 -2.53 -36.28 21.31
C GLY A 548 -2.61 -37.53 20.42
N LEU A 549 -3.33 -37.43 19.31
CA LEU A 549 -3.49 -38.53 18.36
C LEU A 549 -2.15 -38.80 17.65
N PRO A 550 -1.67 -40.05 17.58
CA PRO A 550 -0.42 -40.37 16.88
C PRO A 550 -0.57 -40.31 15.35
N GLY A 551 -1.77 -40.58 14.83
CA GLY A 551 -2.07 -40.60 13.40
C GLY A 551 -2.30 -39.20 12.83
N THR A 552 -1.68 -38.94 11.68
CA THR A 552 -1.82 -37.71 10.89
C THR A 552 -2.14 -38.06 9.44
N PRO A 553 -2.59 -37.11 8.60
CA PRO A 553 -2.76 -37.36 7.17
C PRO A 553 -1.48 -37.84 6.45
N ASP A 554 -0.30 -37.41 6.91
CA ASP A 554 1.00 -37.85 6.36
C ASP A 554 1.46 -39.21 6.91
N SER A 555 1.02 -39.57 8.14
CA SER A 555 1.29 -40.86 8.77
C SER A 555 0.02 -41.41 9.43
N PRO A 556 -0.91 -41.99 8.63
CA PRO A 556 -2.20 -42.44 9.13
C PRO A 556 -2.07 -43.61 10.11
N ASP A 557 -3.01 -43.72 11.05
CA ASP A 557 -3.16 -44.90 11.90
C ASP A 557 -3.62 -46.10 11.05
N VAL A 558 -2.83 -47.17 11.06
CA VAL A 558 -3.08 -48.39 10.26
C VAL A 558 -3.61 -49.56 11.11
N SER A 559 -4.27 -49.28 12.24
CA SER A 559 -4.85 -50.32 13.08
C SER A 559 -5.95 -51.10 12.35
N ASP A 560 -5.99 -52.42 12.51
CA ASP A 560 -7.04 -53.30 11.93
C ASP A 560 -8.47 -52.86 12.28
N LYS A 561 -8.64 -52.22 13.44
CA LYS A 561 -9.89 -51.61 13.89
C LYS A 561 -9.69 -50.11 14.08
N PRO A 562 -10.18 -49.27 13.15
CA PRO A 562 -10.13 -47.83 13.28
C PRO A 562 -10.65 -47.35 14.64
N VAL A 563 -9.88 -46.46 15.27
CA VAL A 563 -10.23 -45.93 16.59
C VAL A 563 -11.34 -44.89 16.45
N PRO A 564 -12.47 -45.02 17.15
CA PRO A 564 -13.55 -44.05 17.08
C PRO A 564 -13.16 -42.74 17.75
N VAL A 565 -13.42 -41.62 17.07
CA VAL A 565 -13.25 -40.26 17.58
C VAL A 565 -14.55 -39.50 17.38
N LEU A 566 -15.11 -38.98 18.47
CA LEU A 566 -16.35 -38.21 18.43
C LEU A 566 -16.04 -36.74 18.15
N VAL A 567 -16.68 -36.18 17.12
CA VAL A 567 -16.74 -34.74 16.86
C VAL A 567 -18.14 -34.25 17.19
N TYR A 568 -18.34 -33.75 18.41
CA TYR A 568 -19.61 -33.16 18.81
C TYR A 568 -19.76 -31.78 18.16
N GLY A 569 -20.85 -31.56 17.42
CA GLY A 569 -21.00 -30.36 16.57
C GLY A 569 -20.27 -30.49 15.23
N GLY A 570 -20.37 -31.63 14.57
CA GLY A 570 -19.69 -31.95 13.31
C GLY A 570 -20.06 -31.03 12.13
N SER A 571 -21.19 -30.32 12.20
CA SER A 571 -21.60 -29.34 11.17
C SER A 571 -21.07 -27.92 11.41
N THR A 572 -20.23 -27.70 12.42
CA THR A 572 -19.52 -26.43 12.61
C THR A 572 -18.36 -26.32 11.60
N ALA A 573 -17.85 -25.11 11.36
CA ALA A 573 -16.67 -24.92 10.50
C ALA A 573 -15.49 -25.81 10.94
N THR A 574 -15.14 -25.75 12.23
CA THR A 574 -14.10 -26.60 12.83
C THR A 574 -14.47 -28.09 12.75
N GLY A 575 -15.71 -28.46 13.04
CA GLY A 575 -16.18 -29.85 12.98
C GLY A 575 -16.01 -30.48 11.60
N THR A 576 -16.36 -29.76 10.53
CA THR A 576 -16.20 -30.26 9.16
C THR A 576 -14.75 -30.45 8.73
N ILE A 577 -13.83 -29.63 9.24
CA ILE A 577 -12.39 -29.82 9.02
C ILE A 577 -11.88 -31.00 9.85
N ALA A 578 -12.27 -31.09 11.12
CA ALA A 578 -11.86 -32.17 12.02
C ALA A 578 -12.27 -33.55 11.49
N VAL A 579 -13.51 -33.70 10.99
CA VAL A 579 -14.00 -34.96 10.41
C VAL A 579 -13.14 -35.39 9.20
N GLN A 580 -12.79 -34.46 8.31
CA GLN A 580 -11.92 -34.74 7.17
C GLN A 580 -10.53 -35.19 7.63
N LEU A 581 -9.92 -34.46 8.56
CA LEU A 581 -8.59 -34.77 9.06
C LEU A 581 -8.54 -36.12 9.79
N LEU A 582 -9.53 -36.42 10.63
CA LEU A 582 -9.64 -37.72 11.30
C LEU A 582 -9.75 -38.86 10.30
N ARG A 583 -10.57 -38.70 9.25
CA ARG A 583 -10.71 -39.71 8.20
C ARG A 583 -9.40 -39.93 7.45
N LEU A 584 -8.69 -38.85 7.11
CA LEU A 584 -7.39 -38.88 6.43
C LEU A 584 -6.28 -39.47 7.31
N SER A 585 -6.37 -39.28 8.63
CA SER A 585 -5.46 -39.84 9.63
C SER A 585 -5.73 -41.31 9.99
N GLY A 586 -6.67 -42.00 9.34
CA GLY A 586 -6.97 -43.42 9.60
C GLY A 586 -7.94 -43.70 10.76
N TYR A 587 -8.57 -42.66 11.33
CA TYR A 587 -9.54 -42.81 12.42
C TYR A 587 -10.97 -43.11 11.91
N ASP A 588 -11.86 -43.51 12.83
CA ASP A 588 -13.31 -43.65 12.61
C ASP A 588 -14.04 -42.40 13.16
N PRO A 589 -14.15 -41.31 12.37
CA PRO A 589 -14.85 -40.12 12.82
C PRO A 589 -16.35 -40.40 12.92
N ILE A 590 -16.90 -40.19 14.11
CA ILE A 590 -18.34 -40.14 14.36
C ILE A 590 -18.71 -38.73 14.80
N ALA A 591 -19.91 -38.27 14.48
CA ALA A 591 -20.27 -36.88 14.73
C ALA A 591 -21.68 -36.71 15.28
N THR A 592 -21.93 -35.58 15.94
CA THR A 592 -23.28 -35.11 16.23
C THR A 592 -23.56 -33.81 15.48
N CYS A 593 -24.76 -33.64 14.94
CA CYS A 593 -25.24 -32.38 14.39
C CYS A 593 -26.78 -32.42 14.26
N SER A 594 -27.38 -31.35 13.77
CA SER A 594 -28.81 -31.37 13.45
C SER A 594 -29.09 -32.17 12.18
N LEU A 595 -30.26 -32.83 12.10
CA LEU A 595 -30.68 -33.72 11.00
C LEU A 595 -30.44 -33.11 9.62
N ARG A 596 -30.76 -31.83 9.44
CA ARG A 596 -30.57 -31.10 8.17
C ARG A 596 -29.12 -31.06 7.67
N ASN A 597 -28.15 -31.24 8.56
CA ASN A 597 -26.72 -31.18 8.25
C ASN A 597 -26.05 -32.57 8.19
N PHE A 598 -26.81 -33.66 8.26
CA PHE A 598 -26.24 -35.01 8.23
C PHE A 598 -25.44 -35.28 6.96
N GLU A 599 -26.00 -34.91 5.80
CA GLU A 599 -25.35 -35.11 4.51
C GLU A 599 -24.06 -34.31 4.38
N LEU A 600 -24.04 -33.07 4.89
CA LEU A 600 -22.81 -32.28 4.96
C LEU A 600 -21.72 -33.05 5.72
N VAL A 601 -22.04 -33.55 6.91
CA VAL A 601 -21.05 -34.18 7.80
C VAL A 601 -20.60 -35.56 7.29
N ARG A 602 -21.52 -36.36 6.73
CA ARG A 602 -21.19 -37.62 6.02
C ARG A 602 -20.29 -37.35 4.82
N GLY A 603 -20.61 -36.33 4.03
CA GLY A 603 -19.79 -35.89 2.89
C GLY A 603 -18.38 -35.41 3.27
N ARG A 604 -18.12 -35.11 4.55
CA ARG A 604 -16.79 -34.81 5.09
C ARG A 604 -16.03 -36.04 5.59
N GLY A 605 -16.66 -37.21 5.63
CA GLY A 605 -16.02 -38.48 5.99
C GLY A 605 -16.48 -39.11 7.30
N ALA A 606 -17.52 -38.57 7.96
CA ALA A 606 -18.07 -39.18 9.17
C ALA A 606 -18.72 -40.53 8.83
N SER A 607 -18.36 -41.58 9.56
CA SER A 607 -18.93 -42.93 9.36
C SER A 607 -20.30 -43.11 10.00
N ALA A 608 -20.62 -42.30 11.00
CA ALA A 608 -21.91 -42.22 11.65
C ALA A 608 -22.18 -40.78 12.11
N VAL A 609 -23.43 -40.36 12.01
CA VAL A 609 -23.89 -39.04 12.44
C VAL A 609 -25.15 -39.22 13.27
N PHE A 610 -25.18 -38.58 14.44
CA PHE A 610 -26.28 -38.66 15.40
C PHE A 610 -26.92 -37.29 15.60
N GLU A 611 -28.24 -37.28 15.81
CA GLU A 611 -28.96 -36.06 16.18
C GLU A 611 -28.68 -35.78 17.65
N TYR A 612 -28.13 -34.61 17.96
CA TYR A 612 -27.74 -34.30 19.33
C TYR A 612 -28.96 -34.12 20.24
N SER A 613 -30.11 -33.73 19.70
CA SER A 613 -31.35 -33.58 20.47
C SER A 613 -32.11 -34.89 20.67
N ALA A 614 -31.62 -36.01 20.11
CA ALA A 614 -32.30 -37.30 20.24
C ALA A 614 -32.22 -37.82 21.70
N PRO A 615 -33.30 -38.42 22.22
CA PRO A 615 -33.26 -39.04 23.53
C PRO A 615 -32.23 -40.18 23.53
N ASN A 616 -31.42 -40.29 24.58
CA ASN A 616 -30.40 -41.33 24.76
C ASN A 616 -29.24 -41.34 23.75
N VAL A 617 -28.98 -40.25 23.03
CA VAL A 617 -27.88 -40.15 22.04
C VAL A 617 -26.52 -40.61 22.57
N ALA A 618 -26.19 -40.34 23.84
CA ALA A 618 -24.95 -40.80 24.47
C ALA A 618 -24.84 -42.33 24.54
N ALA A 619 -25.96 -43.02 24.81
CA ALA A 619 -26.01 -44.48 24.83
C ALA A 619 -25.90 -45.07 23.43
N GLU A 620 -26.50 -44.43 22.42
CA GLU A 620 -26.39 -44.84 21.02
C GLU A 620 -24.95 -44.71 20.49
N ILE A 621 -24.27 -43.60 20.79
CA ILE A 621 -22.85 -43.41 20.47
C ILE A 621 -22.00 -44.49 21.14
N LYS A 622 -22.28 -44.78 22.41
CA LYS A 622 -21.56 -45.83 23.15
C LYS A 622 -21.80 -47.21 22.54
N ALA A 623 -23.00 -47.52 22.10
CA ALA A 623 -23.32 -48.75 21.40
C ALA A 623 -22.59 -48.84 20.05
N ARG A 624 -22.63 -47.78 19.21
CA ARG A 624 -21.94 -47.71 17.92
C ARG A 624 -20.42 -47.88 18.02
N THR A 625 -19.83 -47.42 19.12
CA THR A 625 -18.38 -47.54 19.36
C THR A 625 -18.00 -48.86 20.04
N GLY A 626 -18.97 -49.70 20.41
CA GLY A 626 -18.74 -50.90 21.23
C GLY A 626 -18.16 -50.56 22.60
N GLY A 627 -18.47 -49.38 23.14
CA GLY A 627 -17.95 -48.88 24.42
C GLY A 627 -16.46 -48.51 24.40
N ARG A 628 -15.85 -48.30 23.22
CA ARG A 628 -14.41 -48.00 23.07
C ARG A 628 -14.09 -46.52 22.83
N LEU A 629 -15.05 -45.61 22.94
CA LEU A 629 -14.82 -44.19 22.68
C LEU A 629 -13.86 -43.58 23.72
N LYS A 630 -12.66 -43.21 23.28
CA LYS A 630 -11.60 -42.63 24.11
C LYS A 630 -11.37 -41.14 23.84
N TYR A 631 -11.64 -40.67 22.63
CA TYR A 631 -11.28 -39.34 22.17
C TYR A 631 -12.53 -38.57 21.75
N VAL A 632 -12.69 -37.37 22.29
CA VAL A 632 -13.83 -36.50 21.99
C VAL A 632 -13.34 -35.08 21.74
N LEU A 633 -13.72 -34.52 20.60
CA LEU A 633 -13.63 -33.11 20.28
C LEU A 633 -15.03 -32.50 20.34
N ASP A 634 -15.24 -31.57 21.26
CA ASP A 634 -16.49 -30.84 21.44
C ASP A 634 -16.39 -29.42 20.86
N CYS A 635 -17.03 -29.23 19.70
CA CYS A 635 -17.07 -27.95 18.99
C CYS A 635 -18.15 -26.99 19.49
N ILE A 636 -18.95 -27.37 20.49
CA ILE A 636 -20.06 -26.57 21.05
C ILE A 636 -19.73 -26.11 22.47
N SER A 637 -19.25 -27.03 23.32
CA SER A 637 -18.73 -26.73 24.66
C SER A 637 -19.76 -26.09 25.62
N ASP A 638 -21.01 -26.56 25.59
CA ASP A 638 -22.06 -26.18 26.53
C ASP A 638 -22.37 -27.34 27.52
N ALA A 639 -23.35 -27.13 28.40
CA ALA A 639 -23.68 -28.13 29.43
C ALA A 639 -24.23 -29.45 28.84
N ASP A 640 -25.01 -29.37 27.75
CA ASP A 640 -25.64 -30.52 27.13
C ASP A 640 -24.61 -31.31 26.31
N SER A 641 -23.75 -30.61 25.58
CA SER A 641 -22.64 -31.22 24.83
C SER A 641 -21.70 -31.97 25.76
N VAL A 642 -21.32 -31.37 26.89
CA VAL A 642 -20.49 -32.01 27.91
C VAL A 642 -21.18 -33.26 28.47
N ALA A 643 -22.47 -33.19 28.79
CA ALA A 643 -23.21 -34.33 29.32
C ALA A 643 -23.25 -35.50 28.34
N ILE A 644 -23.55 -35.24 27.06
CA ILE A 644 -23.58 -36.26 26.01
C ILE A 644 -22.19 -36.86 25.79
N CYS A 645 -21.16 -36.01 25.66
CA CYS A 645 -19.78 -36.44 25.48
C CYS A 645 -19.30 -37.33 26.63
N TYR A 646 -19.50 -36.89 27.87
CA TYR A 646 -19.09 -37.65 29.07
C TYR A 646 -19.86 -38.97 29.22
N GLY A 647 -21.13 -39.01 28.81
CA GLY A 647 -21.95 -40.22 28.80
C GLY A 647 -21.48 -41.25 27.75
N ALA A 648 -20.99 -40.76 26.61
CA ALA A 648 -20.51 -41.60 25.51
C ALA A 648 -19.11 -42.18 25.74
N ILE A 649 -18.23 -41.47 26.46
CA ILE A 649 -16.85 -41.91 26.74
C ILE A 649 -16.84 -43.25 27.50
N GLN A 650 -15.94 -44.14 27.10
CA GLN A 650 -15.73 -45.46 27.70
C GLN A 650 -15.53 -45.41 29.22
N ARG A 651 -15.78 -46.53 29.90
CA ARG A 651 -15.71 -46.61 31.38
C ARG A 651 -14.31 -46.30 31.93
N ALA A 652 -13.27 -46.77 31.24
CA ALA A 652 -11.87 -46.58 31.62
C ALA A 652 -11.38 -45.13 31.54
N GLY A 653 -12.18 -44.22 30.95
CA GLY A 653 -11.82 -42.82 30.76
C GLY A 653 -11.33 -42.51 29.35
N GLY A 654 -10.94 -41.26 29.15
CA GLY A 654 -10.64 -40.73 27.82
C GLY A 654 -10.10 -39.31 27.88
N ARG A 655 -9.90 -38.72 26.71
CA ARG A 655 -9.52 -37.32 26.54
C ARG A 655 -10.68 -36.57 25.91
N TYR A 656 -11.03 -35.45 26.53
CA TYR A 656 -12.09 -34.55 26.10
C TYR A 656 -11.46 -33.20 25.79
N VAL A 657 -11.62 -32.72 24.56
CA VAL A 657 -11.12 -31.40 24.14
C VAL A 657 -12.31 -30.54 23.76
N SER A 658 -12.38 -29.35 24.34
CA SER A 658 -13.39 -28.33 24.05
C SER A 658 -12.78 -27.14 23.32
N LEU A 659 -13.62 -26.36 22.63
CA LEU A 659 -13.20 -25.15 21.91
C LEU A 659 -13.50 -23.86 22.67
N GLU A 660 -14.06 -23.99 23.88
CA GLU A 660 -14.36 -22.91 24.80
C GLU A 660 -14.12 -23.40 26.22
N ARG A 661 -13.88 -22.48 27.16
CA ARG A 661 -13.76 -22.85 28.57
C ARG A 661 -15.11 -23.37 29.09
N VAL A 662 -15.11 -24.62 29.53
CA VAL A 662 -16.25 -25.25 30.22
C VAL A 662 -16.11 -25.06 31.74
N PRO A 663 -17.19 -24.77 32.48
CA PRO A 663 -17.18 -24.73 33.94
C PRO A 663 -16.66 -26.03 34.58
N ASP A 664 -15.76 -25.92 35.58
CA ASP A 664 -15.10 -27.06 36.22
C ASP A 664 -16.09 -28.05 36.86
N GLU A 665 -17.23 -27.56 37.34
CA GLU A 665 -18.32 -28.37 37.92
C GLU A 665 -18.89 -29.39 36.94
N LEU A 666 -18.95 -29.04 35.64
CA LEU A 666 -19.41 -29.95 34.60
C LEU A 666 -18.36 -31.02 34.30
N LEU A 667 -17.08 -30.67 34.40
CA LEU A 667 -15.94 -31.53 34.08
C LEU A 667 -15.59 -32.50 35.21
N ALA A 668 -15.83 -32.12 36.47
CA ALA A 668 -15.50 -32.90 37.67
C ALA A 668 -16.29 -34.21 37.83
N LYS A 669 -17.35 -34.41 37.03
CA LYS A 669 -18.26 -35.57 37.11
C LYS A 669 -17.58 -36.93 36.87
N ARG A 670 -16.47 -36.98 36.12
CA ARG A 670 -15.73 -38.22 35.85
C ARG A 670 -14.21 -38.01 35.88
N ARG A 671 -13.58 -38.33 37.01
CA ARG A 671 -12.11 -38.20 37.21
C ARG A 671 -11.23 -38.96 36.20
N ALA A 672 -11.76 -40.02 35.58
CA ALA A 672 -11.03 -40.79 34.56
C ALA A 672 -11.00 -40.10 33.18
N VAL A 673 -11.84 -39.08 32.97
CA VAL A 673 -11.81 -38.25 31.75
C VAL A 673 -10.85 -37.09 32.00
N ARG A 674 -9.92 -36.87 31.07
CA ARG A 674 -8.97 -35.75 31.09
C ARG A 674 -9.48 -34.65 30.17
N PRO A 675 -10.10 -33.58 30.70
CA PRO A 675 -10.56 -32.46 29.91
C PRO A 675 -9.41 -31.48 29.61
N THR A 676 -9.47 -30.85 28.44
CA THR A 676 -8.68 -29.67 28.08
C THR A 676 -9.55 -28.77 27.18
N PHE A 677 -9.15 -27.51 27.01
CA PHE A 677 -9.65 -26.68 25.93
C PHE A 677 -8.49 -26.00 25.20
N VAL A 678 -8.66 -25.75 23.91
CA VAL A 678 -7.63 -25.15 23.05
C VAL A 678 -8.06 -23.77 22.59
N LEU A 679 -7.09 -22.85 22.49
CA LEU A 679 -7.27 -21.55 21.85
C LEU A 679 -6.48 -21.56 20.55
N ALA A 680 -7.14 -21.32 19.42
CA ALA A 680 -6.50 -21.33 18.09
C ALA A 680 -5.25 -20.44 18.04
N ALA A 681 -5.25 -19.33 18.77
CA ALA A 681 -4.12 -18.39 18.84
C ALA A 681 -2.84 -18.96 19.45
N GLU A 682 -2.90 -20.08 20.18
CA GLU A 682 -1.71 -20.75 20.73
C GLU A 682 -0.73 -21.21 19.62
N VAL A 683 -1.21 -21.37 18.37
CA VAL A 683 -0.34 -21.69 17.22
C VAL A 683 0.67 -20.59 16.90
N SER A 684 0.41 -19.36 17.33
CA SER A 684 1.37 -18.25 17.18
C SER A 684 2.62 -18.42 18.06
N GLY A 685 2.54 -19.25 19.10
CA GLY A 685 3.57 -19.37 20.13
C GLY A 685 3.74 -18.14 21.02
N ALA A 686 3.00 -17.06 20.77
CA ALA A 686 3.02 -15.85 21.58
C ALA A 686 2.22 -16.03 22.88
N GLU A 687 2.48 -15.16 23.86
CA GLU A 687 1.68 -15.07 25.07
C GLU A 687 0.23 -14.66 24.73
N ILE A 688 -0.75 -15.35 25.32
CA ILE A 688 -2.15 -14.94 25.30
C ILE A 688 -2.45 -14.26 26.63
N ARG A 689 -2.92 -13.00 26.56
CA ARG A 689 -3.18 -12.18 27.74
C ARG A 689 -4.51 -11.45 27.58
N LEU A 690 -5.57 -12.12 27.99
CA LEU A 690 -6.95 -11.62 28.05
C LEU A 690 -7.30 -11.08 29.45
N GLY A 691 -6.46 -11.32 30.46
CA GLY A 691 -6.66 -10.79 31.82
C GLY A 691 -7.70 -11.57 32.62
N GLN A 692 -8.01 -12.79 32.19
CA GLN A 692 -8.93 -13.68 32.88
C GLN A 692 -8.24 -15.03 33.12
N GLU A 693 -8.21 -15.44 34.39
CA GLU A 693 -7.66 -16.74 34.79
C GLU A 693 -8.28 -17.86 33.95
N GLY A 694 -7.47 -18.80 33.48
CA GLY A 694 -7.91 -19.91 32.64
C GLY A 694 -7.87 -19.62 31.14
N TYR A 695 -7.94 -18.37 30.67
CA TYR A 695 -7.75 -18.02 29.25
C TYR A 695 -6.32 -17.61 28.93
N ASP A 696 -5.65 -16.94 29.86
CA ASP A 696 -4.26 -16.55 29.69
C ASP A 696 -3.37 -17.78 29.45
N ARG A 697 -2.40 -17.68 28.53
CA ARG A 697 -1.44 -18.74 28.20
C ARG A 697 -0.03 -18.16 28.12
N PRO A 698 0.97 -18.84 28.70
CA PRO A 698 2.35 -18.48 28.45
C PRO A 698 2.70 -18.72 26.98
N ALA A 699 3.72 -18.01 26.49
CA ALA A 699 4.31 -18.27 25.18
C ALA A 699 4.74 -19.75 25.07
N SER A 700 4.48 -20.39 23.92
CA SER A 700 4.78 -21.80 23.68
C SER A 700 5.43 -22.01 22.32
N ARG A 701 6.76 -22.11 22.33
CA ARG A 701 7.53 -22.46 21.13
C ARG A 701 7.15 -23.82 20.57
N GLU A 702 6.87 -24.80 21.42
CA GLU A 702 6.50 -26.16 21.02
C GLU A 702 5.19 -26.18 20.19
N LYS A 703 4.16 -25.44 20.61
CA LYS A 703 2.89 -25.35 19.88
C LYS A 703 3.07 -24.64 18.54
N HIS A 704 3.93 -23.62 18.48
CA HIS A 704 4.26 -22.94 17.23
C HIS A 704 5.02 -23.87 16.26
N GLU A 705 6.04 -24.59 16.74
CA GLU A 705 6.78 -25.56 15.92
C GLU A 705 5.89 -26.70 15.42
N LEU A 706 4.93 -27.16 16.23
CA LEU A 706 3.89 -28.08 15.78
C LEU A 706 3.05 -27.48 14.65
N ALA A 707 2.58 -26.24 14.82
CA ALA A 707 1.77 -25.56 13.82
C ALA A 707 2.52 -25.42 12.50
N VAL A 708 3.75 -24.90 12.51
CA VAL A 708 4.59 -24.73 11.30
C VAL A 708 4.77 -26.07 10.56
N ARG A 709 5.09 -27.16 11.28
CA ARG A 709 5.18 -28.50 10.65
C ARG A 709 3.87 -28.95 10.02
N CYS A 710 2.74 -28.66 10.66
CA CYS A 710 1.43 -29.01 10.13
C CYS A 710 1.04 -28.15 8.91
N MET A 711 1.48 -26.89 8.81
CA MET A 711 1.14 -26.02 7.68
C MET A 711 1.57 -26.59 6.34
N ASP A 712 2.76 -27.20 6.27
CA ASP A 712 3.24 -27.87 5.05
C ASP A 712 2.32 -29.02 4.62
N MET A 713 1.83 -29.81 5.58
CA MET A 713 0.87 -30.87 5.33
C MET A 713 -0.47 -30.31 4.86
N PHE A 714 -0.97 -29.25 5.49
CA PHE A 714 -2.21 -28.58 5.05
C PHE A 714 -2.07 -28.01 3.63
N GLN A 715 -0.91 -27.43 3.29
CA GLN A 715 -0.64 -26.96 1.94
C GLN A 715 -0.72 -28.11 0.93
N ARG A 716 -0.07 -29.25 1.21
CA ARG A 716 -0.16 -30.44 0.33
C ARG A 716 -1.59 -30.94 0.16
N LEU A 717 -2.38 -30.97 1.23
CA LEU A 717 -3.78 -31.39 1.17
C LEU A 717 -4.63 -30.43 0.34
N LEU A 718 -4.39 -29.13 0.48
CA LEU A 718 -5.09 -28.09 -0.28
C LEU A 718 -4.71 -28.15 -1.77
N ASP A 719 -3.42 -28.24 -2.10
CA ASP A 719 -2.91 -28.34 -3.47
C ASP A 719 -3.42 -29.59 -4.20
N ALA A 720 -3.68 -30.66 -3.46
CA ALA A 720 -4.23 -31.92 -3.95
C ALA A 720 -5.77 -31.97 -3.97
N GLY A 721 -6.47 -30.91 -3.53
CA GLY A 721 -7.94 -30.89 -3.43
C GLY A 721 -8.51 -31.90 -2.43
N ARG A 722 -7.69 -32.39 -1.49
CA ARG A 722 -8.07 -33.41 -0.49
C ARG A 722 -8.64 -32.81 0.79
N LEU A 723 -8.52 -31.50 0.96
CA LEU A 723 -9.15 -30.75 2.03
C LEU A 723 -10.16 -29.76 1.43
N ARG A 724 -11.42 -29.90 1.82
CA ARG A 724 -12.50 -29.05 1.33
C ARG A 724 -12.89 -28.03 2.39
N ALA A 725 -13.05 -26.77 1.97
CA ALA A 725 -13.54 -25.68 2.81
C ALA A 725 -14.98 -25.93 3.32
N HIS A 726 -15.33 -25.24 4.41
CA HIS A 726 -16.69 -25.25 4.95
C HIS A 726 -17.64 -24.49 4.00
N PRO A 727 -18.93 -24.86 3.90
CA PRO A 727 -19.89 -24.09 3.11
C PRO A 727 -19.95 -22.64 3.57
N ILE A 728 -20.15 -21.72 2.63
CA ILE A 728 -20.15 -20.28 2.89
C ILE A 728 -21.52 -19.66 2.67
N GLU A 729 -21.76 -18.55 3.36
CA GLU A 729 -22.81 -17.58 3.05
C GLU A 729 -22.16 -16.21 2.93
N VAL A 730 -22.33 -15.59 1.77
CA VAL A 730 -21.70 -14.31 1.45
C VAL A 730 -22.59 -13.18 1.96
N LEU A 731 -22.00 -12.31 2.78
CA LEU A 731 -22.62 -11.09 3.28
C LEU A 731 -22.46 -9.96 2.26
N GLU A 732 -23.55 -9.26 1.96
CA GLU A 732 -23.52 -8.08 1.09
C GLU A 732 -22.97 -6.84 1.81
N GLY A 733 -22.34 -5.93 1.06
CA GLY A 733 -21.89 -4.62 1.56
C GLY A 733 -20.52 -4.61 2.24
N GLY A 734 -19.65 -5.57 1.92
CA GLY A 734 -18.25 -5.57 2.34
C GLY A 734 -18.04 -5.60 3.86
N LEU A 735 -17.11 -4.79 4.37
CA LEU A 735 -16.90 -4.62 5.82
C LEU A 735 -18.16 -4.12 6.55
N GLN A 736 -19.03 -3.35 5.91
CA GLN A 736 -20.32 -2.97 6.51
C GLN A 736 -21.25 -4.18 6.68
N GLY A 737 -21.16 -5.18 5.79
CA GLY A 737 -21.86 -6.45 5.90
C GLY A 737 -21.40 -7.28 7.11
N VAL A 738 -20.10 -7.26 7.41
CA VAL A 738 -19.49 -7.98 8.54
C VAL A 738 -20.12 -7.55 9.88
N MET A 739 -20.45 -6.27 10.04
CA MET A 739 -21.15 -5.77 11.23
C MET A 739 -22.47 -6.51 11.49
N ARG A 740 -23.30 -6.70 10.45
CA ARG A 740 -24.54 -7.49 10.55
C ARG A 740 -24.24 -8.97 10.82
N GLY A 741 -23.17 -9.49 10.23
CA GLY A 741 -22.73 -10.86 10.47
C GLY A 741 -22.35 -11.14 11.93
N LEU A 742 -21.74 -10.16 12.62
CA LEU A 742 -21.42 -10.27 14.05
C LEU A 742 -22.69 -10.41 14.90
N ASP A 743 -23.74 -9.64 14.58
CA ASP A 743 -25.04 -9.73 15.26
C ASP A 743 -25.73 -11.07 15.00
N ILE A 744 -25.70 -11.57 13.76
CA ILE A 744 -26.24 -12.89 13.39
C ILE A 744 -25.53 -14.00 14.19
N LEU A 745 -24.19 -13.93 14.30
CA LEU A 745 -23.43 -14.88 15.11
C LEU A 745 -23.80 -14.79 16.59
N ALA A 746 -23.94 -13.58 17.14
CA ALA A 746 -24.29 -13.38 18.55
C ALA A 746 -25.70 -13.93 18.88
N ALA A 747 -26.61 -13.90 17.92
CA ALA A 747 -27.95 -14.49 18.03
C ALA A 747 -27.99 -16.01 17.77
N GLY A 748 -26.88 -16.66 17.41
CA GLY A 748 -26.84 -18.08 17.06
C GLY A 748 -27.53 -18.43 15.73
N GLY A 749 -27.68 -17.45 14.83
CA GLY A 749 -28.45 -17.58 13.59
C GLY A 749 -27.78 -18.36 12.45
N VAL A 750 -26.62 -18.99 12.69
CA VAL A 750 -25.82 -19.65 11.64
C VAL A 750 -25.85 -21.17 11.83
N SER A 751 -26.07 -21.92 10.74
CA SER A 751 -26.09 -23.38 10.77
C SER A 751 -25.54 -23.98 9.47
N GLY A 752 -24.53 -24.84 9.59
CA GLY A 752 -23.96 -25.60 8.47
C GLY A 752 -23.19 -24.75 7.44
N LYS A 753 -22.90 -23.49 7.78
CA LYS A 753 -22.24 -22.51 6.92
C LYS A 753 -21.39 -21.55 7.74
N LYS A 754 -20.44 -20.88 7.10
CA LYS A 754 -19.63 -19.79 7.67
C LYS A 754 -19.98 -18.49 6.94
N LEU A 755 -20.18 -17.41 7.69
CA LEU A 755 -20.42 -16.11 7.10
C LEU A 755 -19.10 -15.55 6.56
N VAL A 756 -19.11 -15.04 5.33
CA VAL A 756 -17.94 -14.48 4.65
C VAL A 756 -18.31 -13.17 3.98
N ALA A 757 -17.42 -12.18 3.96
CA ALA A 757 -17.62 -10.95 3.19
C ALA A 757 -16.39 -10.71 2.30
N ALA A 758 -16.62 -10.25 1.07
CA ALA A 758 -15.57 -9.57 0.31
C ALA A 758 -15.20 -8.27 1.01
N VAL A 759 -13.98 -7.76 0.85
CA VAL A 759 -13.56 -6.49 1.47
C VAL A 759 -13.61 -5.30 0.51
N ASP A 760 -13.44 -5.56 -0.78
CA ASP A 760 -13.39 -4.53 -1.83
C ASP A 760 -14.74 -3.82 -2.10
#